data_AF-A0AAD4EF12-F1
#
_entry.id   AF-A0AAD4EF12-F1
#
_cell.length_a   1.000
_cell.length_b   1.000
_cell.length_c   1.000
_cell.angle_alpha   90.00
_cell.angle_beta   90.00
_cell.angle_gamma   90.00
#
_symmetry.space_group_name_H-M   'P 1'
#
loop_
_entity.id
_entity.type
_entity.pdbx_description
1 polymer ?
#
loop_
_entity_poly.entity_id
_entity_poly.type
_entity_poly.pdbx_seq_one_letter_code
_entity_poly.pdbx_strand_id
1 'polypeptide(L)'
;MQFSAAYDVFLEILHRINQRLRQALKRDTVNWRMLNTCPACFYKLDDEPALDFEWLVSIDGNNSLKRWDSSIYGTTARSDSRTARSDYWIHADAVDKFENEVKSRQTDLRNDDDWEDEPTDPDHPGAFTCVNRWRNAGPDSRKKMFAVFQESGIFIASCRHRFVLLACDMIRSGELAKYLIAIIDKLLTVYGKNGGCAYDIGCAFSKTLANSTLGPRAHDLGFRMMVGAFHGHAHNRRCQLDWHPMYISGTGHTEGEGCEHIFSASNELARSTRHANRFHRHQAIEEHFAFWDADKYAALSNYLWTHYREALKSVRLLTAELETIKAELRLSDNDFPGFFDQERIYLDGLKQPAPRDRLSIRYVEVLDELAERRAEWDLARESGNNALNGVHIGSLEQMHDALKQARIRVNSSYAKLQHAEGLVAHCETLLSVDERWLIGGDEYKRFKEEATLGKYRTALDELEHLVVMRLFELSKLSLSGTGYKLRQQISKALQRRSDTIRNAINRYNIQAASLIPPRQTIAWKDIAEYSFLGEFDLLRDSRTDIQDKDWARPAHREATTKYFKLCRACEEIIRLNIEIRRLRTAIHDETIDTSAVIDELLVANPLLAAELKRQWRSRAAINAVHTYRLDQIERLFGFSGISGIGTRLANPAFSRPVNTNGASSAQAENPDSSASEFHDIEALDREEHEVVTEDMADFLYSIND
;
A
#
# COMPACT_ATOMS: atom_id res chain seq x y z
N MET A 1 20.64 -16.74 -40.08
CA MET A 1 19.45 -16.52 -39.24
C MET A 1 19.86 -15.62 -38.08
N GLN A 2 19.26 -14.44 -37.91
CA GLN A 2 19.49 -13.63 -36.72
C GLN A 2 18.97 -14.39 -35.49
N PHE A 3 19.71 -14.38 -34.37
CA PHE A 3 19.34 -15.11 -33.16
C PHE A 3 17.93 -14.74 -32.65
N SER A 4 17.54 -13.46 -32.75
CA SER A 4 16.20 -12.98 -32.42
C SER A 4 15.09 -13.65 -33.23
N ALA A 5 15.29 -13.84 -34.54
CA ALA A 5 14.32 -14.53 -35.39
C ALA A 5 14.20 -16.02 -35.04
N ALA A 6 15.32 -16.66 -34.67
CA ALA A 6 15.31 -18.05 -34.20
C ALA A 6 14.57 -18.19 -32.88
N TYR A 7 14.80 -17.26 -31.95
CA TYR A 7 14.12 -17.20 -30.65
C TYR A 7 12.62 -16.99 -30.81
N ASP A 8 12.20 -16.05 -31.66
CA ASP A 8 10.78 -15.82 -31.98
C ASP A 8 10.08 -17.08 -32.51
N VAL A 9 10.74 -17.78 -33.45
CA VAL A 9 10.21 -19.02 -34.03
C VAL A 9 10.13 -20.12 -32.96
N PHE A 10 11.15 -20.25 -32.12
CA PHE A 10 11.15 -21.20 -31.00
C PHE A 10 9.98 -20.95 -30.05
N LEU A 11 9.77 -19.70 -29.63
CA LEU A 11 8.67 -19.33 -28.75
C LEU A 11 7.30 -19.50 -29.41
N GLU A 12 7.19 -19.23 -30.70
CA GLU A 12 5.97 -19.51 -31.47
C GLU A 12 5.64 -21.01 -31.51
N ILE A 13 6.65 -21.87 -31.69
CA ILE A 13 6.48 -23.33 -31.63
C ILE A 13 5.99 -23.75 -30.25
N LEU A 14 6.63 -23.28 -29.18
CA LEU A 14 6.20 -23.58 -27.81
C LEU A 14 4.77 -23.09 -27.54
N HIS A 15 4.42 -21.88 -27.99
CA HIS A 15 3.07 -21.34 -27.85
C HIS A 15 2.02 -22.22 -28.52
N ARG A 16 2.26 -22.66 -29.76
CA ARG A 16 1.34 -23.54 -30.49
C ARG A 16 1.20 -24.92 -29.85
N ILE A 17 2.30 -25.47 -29.33
CA ILE A 17 2.27 -26.73 -28.57
C ILE A 17 1.40 -26.56 -27.32
N ASN A 18 1.64 -25.51 -26.53
CA ASN A 18 0.87 -25.22 -25.33
C ASN A 18 -0.61 -24.93 -25.63
N GLN A 19 -0.94 -24.33 -26.78
CA GLN A 19 -2.32 -24.16 -27.21
C GLN A 19 -3.00 -25.52 -27.49
N ARG A 20 -2.32 -26.43 -28.18
CA ARG A 20 -2.84 -27.79 -28.45
C ARG A 20 -3.01 -28.61 -27.16
N LEU A 21 -2.07 -28.49 -26.22
CA LEU A 21 -2.19 -29.11 -24.90
C LEU A 21 -3.37 -28.54 -24.11
N ARG A 22 -3.53 -27.22 -24.09
CA ARG A 22 -4.70 -26.58 -23.44
C ARG A 22 -6.01 -27.06 -24.06
N GLN A 23 -6.11 -27.15 -25.38
CA GLN A 23 -7.28 -27.70 -26.06
C GLN A 23 -7.58 -29.15 -25.64
N ALA A 24 -6.55 -30.02 -25.63
CA ALA A 24 -6.71 -31.40 -25.20
C ALA A 24 -7.17 -31.52 -23.75
N LEU A 25 -6.62 -30.68 -22.86
CA LEU A 25 -7.00 -30.59 -21.45
C LEU A 25 -8.28 -29.78 -21.20
N LYS A 26 -8.89 -29.19 -22.25
CA LYS A 26 -10.05 -28.27 -22.17
C LYS A 26 -9.80 -27.05 -21.26
N ARG A 27 -8.56 -26.55 -21.30
CA ARG A 27 -8.03 -25.39 -20.55
C ARG A 27 -7.88 -24.14 -21.41
N ASP A 28 -8.54 -24.10 -22.57
CA ASP A 28 -8.55 -23.01 -23.54
C ASP A 28 -9.84 -22.18 -23.51
N THR A 29 -10.73 -22.46 -22.54
CA THR A 29 -11.97 -21.70 -22.34
C THR A 29 -11.70 -20.28 -21.82
N VAL A 30 -12.65 -19.38 -22.05
CA VAL A 30 -12.57 -17.98 -21.63
C VAL A 30 -12.31 -17.88 -20.12
N ASN A 31 -11.32 -17.07 -19.73
CA ASN A 31 -10.89 -16.84 -18.34
C ASN A 31 -10.41 -18.11 -17.61
N TRP A 32 -10.08 -19.20 -18.30
CA TRP A 32 -9.64 -20.43 -17.64
C TRP A 32 -8.47 -20.18 -16.69
N ARG A 33 -7.47 -19.39 -17.10
CA ARG A 33 -6.31 -19.06 -16.25
C ARG A 33 -6.76 -18.33 -14.98
N MET A 34 -7.52 -17.25 -15.10
CA MET A 34 -8.00 -16.50 -13.93
C MET A 34 -8.75 -17.38 -12.92
N LEU A 35 -9.49 -18.39 -13.38
CA LEU A 35 -10.25 -19.31 -12.53
C LEU A 35 -9.43 -20.49 -11.96
N ASN A 36 -8.20 -20.72 -12.45
CA ASN A 36 -7.43 -21.92 -12.11
C ASN A 36 -5.95 -21.67 -11.78
N THR A 37 -5.40 -20.47 -12.01
CA THR A 37 -3.98 -20.16 -11.78
C THR A 37 -3.61 -20.32 -10.30
N CYS A 38 -4.46 -19.83 -9.41
CA CYS A 38 -4.33 -19.97 -7.97
C CYS A 38 -5.43 -20.88 -7.42
N PRO A 39 -5.17 -22.19 -7.23
CA PRO A 39 -6.20 -23.12 -6.77
C PRO A 39 -6.70 -22.79 -5.36
N ALA A 40 -5.83 -22.28 -4.48
CA ALA A 40 -6.20 -21.83 -3.14
C ALA A 40 -7.28 -20.72 -3.19
N CYS A 41 -7.15 -19.75 -4.09
CA CYS A 41 -8.13 -18.67 -4.21
C CYS A 41 -9.42 -19.08 -4.94
N PHE A 42 -9.31 -19.82 -6.04
CA PHE A 42 -10.39 -19.88 -7.04
C PHE A 42 -10.98 -21.28 -7.28
N TYR A 43 -10.39 -22.34 -6.73
CA TYR A 43 -10.89 -23.71 -6.87
C TYR A 43 -11.99 -24.03 -5.83
N LYS A 44 -13.04 -23.21 -5.80
CA LYS A 44 -14.13 -23.32 -4.79
C LYS A 44 -14.76 -24.70 -4.78
N LEU A 45 -15.09 -25.20 -3.59
CA LEU A 45 -15.75 -26.47 -3.33
C LEU A 45 -17.19 -26.26 -2.82
N ASP A 46 -18.06 -27.27 -3.01
CA ASP A 46 -19.50 -27.20 -2.68
C ASP A 46 -19.80 -27.01 -1.18
N ASP A 47 -18.92 -27.51 -0.31
CA ASP A 47 -19.14 -27.62 1.14
C ASP A 47 -18.27 -26.64 1.96
N GLU A 48 -17.81 -25.56 1.34
CA GLU A 48 -16.99 -24.54 2.01
C GLU A 48 -17.86 -23.60 2.86
N PRO A 49 -17.40 -23.22 4.07
CA PRO A 49 -18.04 -22.16 4.82
C PRO A 49 -17.94 -20.83 4.06
N ALA A 50 -18.95 -19.98 4.23
CA ALA A 50 -18.96 -18.65 3.61
C ALA A 50 -17.80 -17.80 4.16
N LEU A 51 -17.09 -17.12 3.26
CA LEU A 51 -16.11 -16.11 3.59
C LEU A 51 -16.70 -14.72 3.37
N ASP A 52 -16.39 -13.80 4.28
CA ASP A 52 -16.73 -12.37 4.12
C ASP A 52 -16.17 -11.80 2.82
N PHE A 53 -14.95 -12.21 2.44
CA PHE A 53 -14.37 -11.97 1.11
C PHE A 53 -14.12 -13.30 0.39
N GLU A 54 -14.82 -13.51 -0.71
CA GLU A 54 -14.68 -14.70 -1.55
C GLU A 54 -13.38 -14.69 -2.36
N TRP A 55 -12.83 -13.50 -2.62
CA TRP A 55 -11.56 -13.30 -3.29
C TRP A 55 -10.92 -11.98 -2.81
N LEU A 56 -9.60 -12.00 -2.71
CA LEU A 56 -8.78 -10.88 -2.27
C LEU A 56 -7.67 -10.63 -3.27
N VAL A 57 -7.54 -9.38 -3.69
CA VAL A 57 -6.54 -8.93 -4.66
C VAL A 57 -5.81 -7.68 -4.17
N SER A 58 -4.61 -7.47 -4.69
CA SER A 58 -3.95 -6.17 -4.70
C SER A 58 -3.83 -5.68 -6.14
N ILE A 59 -3.92 -4.37 -6.33
CA ILE A 59 -3.74 -3.72 -7.63
C ILE A 59 -2.77 -2.56 -7.48
N ASP A 60 -1.89 -2.36 -8.45
CA ASP A 60 -0.97 -1.22 -8.45
C ASP A 60 -0.32 -0.97 -9.84
N GLY A 61 0.30 0.19 -10.00
CA GLY A 61 1.05 0.62 -11.17
C GLY A 61 2.56 0.53 -11.00
N ASN A 62 3.25 0.14 -12.07
CA ASN A 62 4.70 0.14 -12.11
C ASN A 62 5.23 0.87 -13.33
N ASN A 63 5.98 1.94 -13.07
CA ASN A 63 6.63 2.78 -14.06
C ASN A 63 8.00 2.24 -14.52
N SER A 64 8.49 1.11 -14.02
CA SER A 64 9.79 0.60 -14.45
C SER A 64 9.74 0.05 -15.86
N LEU A 65 8.65 -0.60 -16.29
CA LEU A 65 8.56 -1.29 -17.58
C LEU A 65 8.20 -0.36 -18.76
N LYS A 66 8.78 0.84 -18.82
CA LYS A 66 8.51 1.80 -19.91
C LYS A 66 9.14 1.38 -21.24
N ARG A 67 8.53 1.80 -22.33
CA ARG A 67 9.05 1.64 -23.70
C ARG A 67 9.12 2.99 -24.39
N TRP A 68 10.25 3.28 -25.03
CA TRP A 68 10.41 4.53 -25.78
C TRP A 68 9.42 4.62 -26.93
N ASP A 69 8.90 5.83 -27.15
CA ASP A 69 8.15 6.13 -28.36
C ASP A 69 9.11 6.10 -29.57
N SER A 70 8.68 5.49 -30.67
CA SER A 70 9.53 5.34 -31.86
C SER A 70 9.89 6.69 -32.49
N SER A 71 9.05 7.73 -32.30
CA SER A 71 9.33 9.09 -32.75
C SER A 71 10.60 9.68 -32.15
N ILE A 72 11.02 9.23 -30.97
CA ILE A 72 12.26 9.67 -30.30
C ILE A 72 13.50 9.29 -31.12
N TYR A 73 13.43 8.21 -31.91
CA TYR A 73 14.53 7.80 -32.79
C TYR A 73 14.47 8.47 -34.17
N GLY A 74 13.49 9.34 -34.43
CA GLY A 74 13.23 9.85 -35.78
C GLY A 74 12.81 8.76 -36.77
N THR A 75 12.35 7.61 -36.27
CA THR A 75 11.93 6.46 -37.09
C THR A 75 10.46 6.17 -36.91
N THR A 76 9.80 5.74 -37.98
CA THR A 76 8.44 5.20 -37.87
C THR A 76 8.52 3.80 -37.25
N ALA A 77 7.61 3.51 -36.31
CA ALA A 77 7.53 2.18 -35.72
C ALA A 77 7.36 1.13 -36.84
N ARG A 78 8.19 0.09 -36.82
CA ARG A 78 8.03 -1.04 -37.74
C ARG A 78 6.69 -1.70 -37.46
N SER A 79 5.84 -1.82 -38.49
CA SER A 79 4.55 -2.49 -38.37
C SER A 79 4.77 -3.94 -37.93
N ASP A 80 4.18 -4.31 -36.78
CA ASP A 80 4.17 -5.65 -36.23
C ASP A 80 2.72 -5.98 -35.87
N SER A 81 2.11 -6.92 -36.59
CA SER A 81 0.72 -7.33 -36.40
C SER A 81 0.53 -8.31 -35.24
N ARG A 82 1.62 -8.79 -34.64
CA ARG A 82 1.57 -9.73 -33.53
C ARG A 82 1.12 -9.02 -32.25
N THR A 83 0.30 -9.71 -31.47
CA THR A 83 -0.22 -9.23 -30.19
C THR A 83 0.29 -10.10 -29.03
N ALA A 84 0.04 -9.66 -27.81
CA ALA A 84 0.17 -10.47 -26.61
C ALA A 84 -0.51 -11.85 -26.80
N ARG A 85 0.10 -12.90 -26.25
CA ARG A 85 -0.29 -14.31 -26.48
C ARG A 85 -1.09 -14.91 -25.33
N SER A 86 -1.15 -14.22 -24.19
CA SER A 86 -1.84 -14.65 -22.98
C SER A 86 -3.07 -13.80 -22.68
N ASP A 87 -3.89 -14.30 -21.76
CA ASP A 87 -5.02 -13.58 -21.16
C ASP A 87 -4.62 -12.80 -19.89
N TYR A 88 -3.33 -12.47 -19.71
CA TYR A 88 -2.93 -11.48 -18.69
C TYR A 88 -3.44 -10.09 -19.06
N TRP A 89 -3.44 -9.74 -20.35
CA TRP A 89 -3.60 -8.36 -20.79
C TRP A 89 -5.05 -7.93 -20.96
N ILE A 90 -5.42 -6.81 -20.34
CA ILE A 90 -6.58 -6.03 -20.73
C ILE A 90 -6.16 -5.11 -21.87
N HIS A 91 -6.88 -5.19 -23.00
CA HIS A 91 -6.61 -4.37 -24.18
C HIS A 91 -6.94 -2.89 -23.93
N ALA A 92 -6.18 -2.01 -24.59
CA ALA A 92 -6.37 -0.55 -24.50
C ALA A 92 -7.83 -0.15 -24.76
N ASP A 93 -8.47 -0.69 -25.79
CA ASP A 93 -9.88 -0.40 -26.11
C ASP A 93 -10.85 -0.73 -24.96
N ALA A 94 -10.53 -1.72 -24.12
CA ALA A 94 -11.34 -2.05 -22.94
C ALA A 94 -11.05 -1.10 -21.77
N VAL A 95 -9.81 -0.63 -21.64
CA VAL A 95 -9.40 0.38 -20.65
C VAL A 95 -9.97 1.76 -20.98
N ASP A 96 -9.90 2.16 -22.25
CA ASP A 96 -10.25 3.50 -22.72
C ASP A 96 -11.77 3.77 -22.68
N LYS A 97 -12.60 2.74 -22.49
CA LYS A 97 -14.01 2.89 -22.10
C LYS A 97 -14.18 3.79 -20.87
N PHE A 98 -13.21 3.73 -19.96
CA PHE A 98 -13.22 4.45 -18.69
C PHE A 98 -12.42 5.76 -18.73
N GLU A 99 -11.84 6.15 -19.87
CA GLU A 99 -10.93 7.30 -19.97
C GLU A 99 -11.57 8.63 -19.55
N ASN A 100 -12.86 8.80 -19.86
CA ASN A 100 -13.60 10.05 -19.61
C ASN A 100 -14.54 9.95 -18.39
N GLU A 101 -14.50 8.86 -17.63
CA GLU A 101 -15.37 8.69 -16.47
C GLU A 101 -14.95 9.53 -15.27
N VAL A 102 -13.69 9.96 -15.24
CA VAL A 102 -13.17 10.93 -14.27
C VAL A 102 -12.89 12.21 -15.04
N LYS A 103 -13.75 13.23 -14.89
CA LYS A 103 -13.55 14.52 -15.56
C LYS A 103 -12.31 15.20 -14.99
N SER A 104 -11.25 15.34 -15.79
CA SER A 104 -10.23 16.38 -15.58
C SER A 104 -10.95 17.73 -15.61
N ARG A 105 -11.01 18.43 -14.46
CA ARG A 105 -11.54 19.79 -14.42
C ARG A 105 -10.46 20.71 -15.02
N GLN A 106 -10.80 21.40 -16.10
CA GLN A 106 -9.95 22.47 -16.62
C GLN A 106 -9.84 23.59 -15.60
N THR A 107 -8.73 23.65 -14.86
CA THR A 107 -8.27 24.87 -14.19
C THR A 107 -6.80 25.13 -14.51
N ASP A 108 -6.57 26.22 -15.25
CA ASP A 108 -5.33 26.96 -15.52
C ASP A 108 -3.97 26.27 -15.27
N LEU A 109 -3.41 25.73 -16.36
CA LEU A 109 -1.98 25.77 -16.78
C LEU A 109 -0.88 25.90 -15.71
N ARG A 110 -0.96 25.18 -14.59
CA ARG A 110 0.18 24.92 -13.70
C ARG A 110 0.13 23.49 -13.20
N ASN A 111 0.97 22.64 -13.81
CA ASN A 111 1.51 21.40 -13.28
C ASN A 111 0.59 20.67 -12.27
N ASP A 112 -0.41 19.89 -12.73
CA ASP A 112 -1.21 18.84 -12.04
C ASP A 112 -1.05 17.36 -12.50
N ASP A 113 -0.38 16.40 -11.84
CA ASP A 113 -0.51 14.98 -12.25
C ASP A 113 -1.98 14.64 -11.97
N ASP A 114 -2.78 14.41 -13.03
CA ASP A 114 -4.25 14.62 -13.11
C ASP A 114 -5.12 13.70 -12.22
N TRP A 115 -4.94 13.86 -10.92
CA TRP A 115 -5.90 13.52 -9.88
C TRP A 115 -6.08 14.75 -9.00
N GLU A 116 -7.07 15.59 -9.34
CA GLU A 116 -7.36 16.81 -8.59
C GLU A 116 -8.36 16.55 -7.45
N ASP A 117 -8.19 17.31 -6.37
CA ASP A 117 -9.06 17.35 -5.20
C ASP A 117 -10.52 17.68 -5.60
N GLU A 118 -11.49 17.07 -4.90
CA GLU A 118 -12.84 17.67 -4.86
C GLU A 118 -12.67 19.10 -4.33
N PRO A 119 -13.36 20.11 -4.93
CA PRO A 119 -13.49 21.40 -4.27
C PRO A 119 -14.03 21.11 -2.89
N THR A 120 -13.38 21.71 -1.89
CA THR A 120 -13.96 21.83 -0.56
C THR A 120 -15.39 22.31 -0.76
N ASP A 121 -16.35 21.44 -0.46
CA ASP A 121 -17.74 21.82 -0.37
C ASP A 121 -17.77 23.06 0.56
N PRO A 122 -18.36 24.19 0.14
CA PRO A 122 -18.46 25.38 1.00
C PRO A 122 -19.14 25.06 2.34
N ASP A 123 -19.96 24.01 2.40
CA ASP A 123 -20.58 23.50 3.62
C ASP A 123 -19.71 22.45 4.35
N HIS A 124 -18.73 21.80 3.68
CA HIS A 124 -17.73 20.88 4.25
C HIS A 124 -16.27 21.20 3.81
N PRO A 125 -15.71 22.35 4.21
CA PRO A 125 -14.35 22.71 3.86
C PRO A 125 -13.35 22.01 4.80
N GLY A 126 -12.84 20.83 4.41
CA GLY A 126 -11.56 20.33 4.94
C GLY A 126 -11.48 18.86 5.33
N ALA A 127 -11.53 17.95 4.36
CA ALA A 127 -10.86 16.67 4.53
C ALA A 127 -9.38 16.84 4.15
N PHE A 128 -8.47 16.69 5.12
CA PHE A 128 -7.04 16.51 4.85
C PHE A 128 -6.90 15.21 4.04
N THR A 129 -6.83 15.28 2.71
CA THR A 129 -6.94 14.07 1.86
C THR A 129 -5.69 13.21 2.03
N CYS A 130 -5.87 11.91 2.29
CA CYS A 130 -4.75 10.95 2.36
C CYS A 130 -3.87 10.99 1.10
N VAL A 131 -4.49 11.35 -0.03
CA VAL A 131 -3.84 11.59 -1.33
C VAL A 131 -2.75 12.65 -1.23
N ASN A 132 -3.00 13.76 -0.53
CA ASN A 132 -2.00 14.83 -0.39
C ASN A 132 -0.79 14.39 0.44
N ARG A 133 -0.97 13.59 1.49
CA ARG A 133 0.15 12.98 2.24
C ARG A 133 0.95 12.01 1.38
N TRP A 134 0.25 11.15 0.64
CA TRP A 134 0.87 10.18 -0.27
C TRP A 134 1.68 10.87 -1.37
N ARG A 135 1.10 11.89 -1.99
CA ARG A 135 1.71 12.67 -3.06
C ARG A 135 2.97 13.40 -2.60
N ASN A 136 2.90 14.04 -1.43
CA ASN A 136 4.02 14.78 -0.84
C ASN A 136 5.17 13.86 -0.38
N ALA A 137 4.93 12.55 -0.23
CA ALA A 137 5.97 11.56 0.03
C ALA A 137 6.60 10.99 -1.26
N GLY A 138 6.00 11.26 -2.43
CA GLY A 138 6.48 10.84 -3.75
C GLY A 138 7.51 11.81 -4.36
N PRO A 139 8.39 11.34 -5.27
CA PRO A 139 9.34 12.22 -5.96
C PRO A 139 8.66 13.18 -6.97
N ASP A 140 8.95 14.48 -6.84
CA ASP A 140 8.34 15.64 -7.54
C ASP A 140 8.48 15.70 -9.08
N SER A 141 9.18 14.77 -9.73
CA SER A 141 9.71 14.96 -11.11
C SER A 141 9.00 14.19 -12.24
N ARG A 142 7.68 13.93 -12.14
CA ARG A 142 7.01 12.91 -12.98
C ARG A 142 6.44 13.37 -14.33
N LYS A 143 6.07 14.64 -14.49
CA LYS A 143 5.25 15.13 -15.62
C LYS A 143 5.92 15.14 -16.99
N LYS A 144 7.12 15.71 -17.10
CA LYS A 144 7.85 15.80 -18.39
C LYS A 144 8.40 14.44 -18.84
N MET A 145 8.47 13.47 -17.93
CA MET A 145 9.07 12.16 -18.18
C MET A 145 8.15 11.23 -18.98
N PHE A 146 6.82 11.37 -18.94
CA PHE A 146 5.93 10.42 -19.60
C PHE A 146 5.77 10.64 -21.11
N ALA A 147 5.92 11.88 -21.60
CA ALA A 147 5.71 12.23 -23.01
C ALA A 147 6.67 11.53 -23.99
N VAL A 148 7.82 11.04 -23.50
CA VAL A 148 8.82 10.35 -24.33
C VAL A 148 8.62 8.84 -24.42
N PHE A 149 7.71 8.28 -23.62
CA PHE A 149 7.41 6.86 -23.59
C PHE A 149 6.04 6.60 -24.21
N GLN A 150 5.94 5.57 -25.06
CA GLN A 150 4.63 5.14 -25.58
C GLN A 150 3.86 4.43 -24.47
N GLU A 151 4.43 3.36 -23.91
CA GLU A 151 4.00 2.76 -22.65
C GLU A 151 4.90 3.30 -21.54
N SER A 152 4.30 4.00 -20.59
CA SER A 152 4.95 4.57 -19.42
C SER A 152 5.14 3.56 -18.28
N GLY A 153 4.59 2.36 -18.43
CA GLY A 153 4.65 1.29 -17.44
C GLY A 153 3.58 0.22 -17.67
N ILE A 154 3.28 -0.54 -16.63
CA ILE A 154 2.15 -1.47 -16.57
C ILE A 154 1.35 -1.22 -15.30
N PHE A 155 0.09 -1.64 -15.30
CA PHE A 155 -0.76 -1.69 -14.11
C PHE A 155 -1.28 -3.11 -13.96
N ILE A 156 -1.17 -3.72 -12.78
CA ILE A 156 -1.47 -5.15 -12.57
C ILE A 156 -2.48 -5.39 -11.45
N ALA A 157 -3.05 -6.59 -11.45
CA ALA A 157 -3.74 -7.18 -10.32
C ALA A 157 -3.09 -8.50 -9.93
N SER A 158 -2.96 -8.76 -8.64
CA SER A 158 -2.49 -10.03 -8.10
C SER A 158 -3.40 -10.57 -7.00
N CYS A 159 -3.51 -11.88 -6.84
CA CYS A 159 -4.26 -12.44 -5.69
C CYS A 159 -3.43 -12.36 -4.41
N ARG A 160 -4.02 -12.68 -3.24
CA ARG A 160 -3.30 -12.72 -1.95
C ARG A 160 -2.10 -13.68 -1.92
N HIS A 161 -2.09 -14.74 -2.74
CA HIS A 161 -0.94 -15.65 -2.92
C HIS A 161 0.06 -15.16 -3.99
N ARG A 162 -0.11 -13.91 -4.44
CA ARG A 162 0.79 -13.18 -5.35
C ARG A 162 0.88 -13.76 -6.76
N PHE A 163 -0.14 -14.48 -7.23
CA PHE A 163 -0.25 -14.82 -8.65
C PHE A 163 -0.74 -13.63 -9.45
N VAL A 164 -0.19 -13.42 -10.65
CA VAL A 164 -0.60 -12.33 -11.54
C VAL A 164 -1.95 -12.68 -12.16
N LEU A 165 -2.97 -11.85 -11.91
CA LEU A 165 -4.31 -12.08 -12.45
C LEU A 165 -4.55 -11.29 -13.72
N LEU A 166 -4.15 -10.03 -13.76
CA LEU A 166 -4.38 -9.13 -14.89
C LEU A 166 -3.23 -8.13 -15.00
N ALA A 167 -3.02 -7.62 -16.20
CA ALA A 167 -2.10 -6.54 -16.51
C ALA A 167 -2.71 -5.64 -17.60
N CYS A 168 -2.38 -4.36 -17.60
CA CYS A 168 -2.64 -3.47 -18.74
C CYS A 168 -1.48 -2.50 -18.93
N ASP A 169 -1.33 -2.01 -20.16
CA ASP A 169 -0.31 -0.99 -20.46
C ASP A 169 -0.78 0.36 -19.93
N MET A 170 0.10 1.06 -19.20
CA MET A 170 -0.07 2.49 -18.99
C MET A 170 0.45 3.22 -20.21
N ILE A 171 -0.43 3.91 -20.95
CA ILE A 171 -0.10 4.52 -22.25
C ILE A 171 0.00 6.03 -22.09
N ARG A 172 1.21 6.57 -22.31
CA ARG A 172 1.52 8.02 -22.26
C ARG A 172 0.99 8.76 -21.03
N SER A 173 0.84 8.07 -19.90
CA SER A 173 0.26 8.62 -18.67
C SER A 173 0.96 8.10 -17.41
N GLY A 174 0.68 8.68 -16.25
CA GLY A 174 0.88 7.98 -14.97
C GLY A 174 -0.20 6.94 -14.71
N GLU A 175 -0.43 6.62 -13.44
CA GLU A 175 -1.53 5.78 -12.96
C GLU A 175 -2.86 6.54 -13.00
N LEU A 176 -3.56 6.49 -14.14
CA LEU A 176 -4.90 7.06 -14.29
C LEU A 176 -6.00 6.12 -13.78
N ALA A 177 -7.15 6.70 -13.41
CA ALA A 177 -8.33 5.98 -12.92
C ALA A 177 -8.73 4.80 -13.78
N LYS A 178 -8.66 5.01 -15.10
CA LYS A 178 -9.14 4.07 -16.12
C LYS A 178 -8.51 2.68 -15.99
N TYR A 179 -7.25 2.60 -15.59
CA TYR A 179 -6.55 1.32 -15.43
C TYR A 179 -7.15 0.51 -14.27
N LEU A 180 -7.38 1.15 -13.14
CA LEU A 180 -7.98 0.53 -11.96
C LEU A 180 -9.42 0.09 -12.25
N ILE A 181 -10.24 0.98 -12.83
CA ILE A 181 -11.65 0.69 -13.12
C ILE A 181 -11.75 -0.49 -14.10
N ALA A 182 -10.92 -0.53 -15.15
CA ALA A 182 -10.91 -1.62 -16.12
C ALA A 182 -10.52 -2.97 -15.51
N ILE A 183 -9.52 -2.97 -14.62
CA ILE A 183 -9.14 -4.18 -13.87
C ILE A 183 -10.28 -4.64 -12.96
N ILE A 184 -10.88 -3.73 -12.19
CA ILE A 184 -11.97 -4.07 -11.25
C ILE A 184 -13.18 -4.59 -12.03
N ASP A 185 -13.54 -3.98 -13.16
CA ASP A 185 -14.63 -4.48 -14.03
C ASP A 185 -14.38 -5.92 -14.47
N LYS A 186 -13.15 -6.21 -14.90
CA LYS A 186 -12.76 -7.56 -15.30
C LYS A 186 -12.80 -8.55 -14.13
N LEU A 187 -12.30 -8.16 -12.95
CA LEU A 187 -12.32 -8.99 -11.74
C LEU A 187 -13.76 -9.30 -11.31
N LEU A 188 -14.63 -8.29 -11.24
CA LEU A 188 -16.05 -8.45 -10.90
C LEU A 188 -16.79 -9.32 -11.92
N THR A 189 -16.37 -9.30 -13.18
CA THR A 189 -16.93 -10.16 -14.24
C THR A 189 -16.56 -11.62 -14.05
N VAL A 190 -15.35 -11.89 -13.57
CA VAL A 190 -14.83 -13.26 -13.46
C VAL A 190 -15.15 -13.90 -12.11
N TYR A 191 -14.99 -13.15 -11.02
CA TYR A 191 -15.09 -13.69 -9.66
C TYR A 191 -16.39 -13.34 -8.94
N GLY A 192 -17.11 -12.32 -9.40
CA GLY A 192 -18.42 -11.96 -8.88
C GLY A 192 -18.36 -11.29 -7.51
N LYS A 193 -19.19 -11.78 -6.58
CA LYS A 193 -19.52 -11.10 -5.32
C LYS A 193 -18.38 -11.14 -4.28
N ASN A 194 -18.50 -10.25 -3.29
CA ASN A 194 -17.70 -10.17 -2.08
C ASN A 194 -16.18 -10.12 -2.36
N GLY A 195 -15.78 -9.27 -3.30
CA GLY A 195 -14.37 -9.03 -3.61
C GLY A 195 -13.74 -7.97 -2.71
N GLY A 196 -12.56 -8.23 -2.18
CA GLY A 196 -11.73 -7.22 -1.51
C GLY A 196 -10.51 -6.84 -2.35
N CYS A 197 -10.21 -5.54 -2.43
CA CYS A 197 -9.11 -5.01 -3.24
C CYS A 197 -8.25 -4.01 -2.47
N ALA A 198 -6.97 -4.34 -2.29
CA ALA A 198 -5.99 -3.43 -1.71
C ALA A 198 -5.37 -2.52 -2.78
N TYR A 199 -5.27 -1.23 -2.47
CA TYR A 199 -4.54 -0.22 -3.24
C TYR A 199 -4.04 0.87 -2.30
N ASP A 200 -2.86 1.44 -2.54
CA ASP A 200 -2.18 2.41 -1.66
C ASP A 200 -3.05 3.60 -1.27
N ILE A 201 -3.90 4.04 -2.20
CA ILE A 201 -4.86 5.12 -2.00
C ILE A 201 -6.31 4.62 -2.18
N GLY A 202 -6.57 3.36 -1.83
CA GLY A 202 -7.89 2.72 -1.92
C GLY A 202 -9.00 3.51 -1.22
N CYS A 203 -8.66 4.22 -0.12
CA CYS A 203 -9.57 5.10 0.60
C CYS A 203 -10.10 6.27 -0.25
N ALA A 204 -9.24 6.85 -1.10
CA ALA A 204 -9.60 7.95 -1.98
C ALA A 204 -10.24 7.42 -3.26
N PHE A 205 -9.65 6.37 -3.84
CA PHE A 205 -10.13 5.76 -5.06
C PHE A 205 -11.54 5.16 -4.92
N SER A 206 -11.94 4.73 -3.72
CA SER A 206 -13.30 4.24 -3.48
C SER A 206 -14.38 5.27 -3.86
N LYS A 207 -14.14 6.57 -3.63
CA LYS A 207 -15.05 7.64 -4.09
C LYS A 207 -15.11 7.72 -5.60
N THR A 208 -13.95 7.66 -6.26
CA THR A 208 -13.86 7.64 -7.73
C THR A 208 -14.62 6.44 -8.31
N LEU A 209 -14.46 5.26 -7.71
CA LEU A 209 -15.16 4.05 -8.12
C LEU A 209 -16.67 4.18 -7.92
N ALA A 210 -17.11 4.72 -6.79
CA ALA A 210 -18.54 4.93 -6.51
C ALA A 210 -19.19 5.90 -7.52
N ASN A 211 -18.44 6.89 -8.00
CA ASN A 211 -18.88 7.89 -8.98
C ASN A 211 -18.71 7.44 -10.45
N SER A 212 -18.09 6.29 -10.70
CA SER A 212 -17.89 5.76 -12.05
C SER A 212 -19.11 4.97 -12.54
N THR A 213 -19.13 4.57 -13.80
CA THR A 213 -20.21 3.71 -14.33
C THR A 213 -20.20 2.32 -13.70
N LEU A 214 -19.07 1.90 -13.14
CA LEU A 214 -18.90 0.62 -12.45
C LEU A 214 -19.42 0.65 -11.00
N GLY A 215 -19.58 1.84 -10.41
CA GLY A 215 -19.96 2.04 -9.01
C GLY A 215 -21.17 1.21 -8.54
N PRO A 216 -22.33 1.26 -9.24
CA PRO A 216 -23.51 0.49 -8.86
C PRO A 216 -23.25 -1.02 -8.83
N ARG A 217 -22.56 -1.54 -9.85
CA ARG A 217 -22.24 -2.97 -9.93
C ARG A 217 -21.24 -3.40 -8.87
N ALA A 218 -20.23 -2.58 -8.58
CA ALA A 218 -19.28 -2.83 -7.50
C ALA A 218 -20.00 -2.90 -6.15
N HIS A 219 -20.93 -1.97 -5.89
CA HIS A 219 -21.77 -1.97 -4.70
C HIS A 219 -22.67 -3.22 -4.61
N ASP A 220 -23.40 -3.56 -5.68
CA ASP A 220 -24.32 -4.70 -5.71
C ASP A 220 -23.61 -6.05 -5.51
N LEU A 221 -22.35 -6.13 -5.95
CA LEU A 221 -21.49 -7.28 -5.74
C LEU A 221 -20.78 -7.26 -4.39
N GLY A 222 -21.01 -6.29 -3.51
CA GLY A 222 -20.35 -6.21 -2.21
C GLY A 222 -18.83 -6.01 -2.30
N PHE A 223 -18.36 -5.33 -3.35
CA PHE A 223 -16.94 -5.06 -3.54
C PHE A 223 -16.45 -4.00 -2.54
N ARG A 224 -15.30 -4.26 -1.92
CA ARG A 224 -14.70 -3.35 -0.94
C ARG A 224 -13.24 -3.05 -1.27
N MET A 225 -12.94 -1.75 -1.39
CA MET A 225 -11.56 -1.25 -1.41
C MET A 225 -10.99 -1.24 0.02
N MET A 226 -9.67 -1.42 0.12
CA MET A 226 -8.88 -1.25 1.33
C MET A 226 -7.51 -0.67 0.99
N VAL A 227 -6.76 -0.23 1.99
CA VAL A 227 -5.37 0.20 1.83
C VAL A 227 -4.45 -0.98 2.19
N GLY A 228 -3.35 -1.20 1.47
CA GLY A 228 -2.35 -2.22 1.85
C GLY A 228 -1.90 -2.04 3.30
N ALA A 229 -1.65 -3.12 4.04
CA ALA A 229 -1.33 -3.07 5.46
C ALA A 229 -0.05 -2.28 5.73
N PHE A 230 0.96 -2.38 4.86
CA PHE A 230 2.18 -1.60 5.02
C PHE A 230 1.90 -0.11 4.78
N HIS A 231 1.26 0.19 3.66
CA HIS A 231 0.92 1.57 3.29
C HIS A 231 -0.10 2.20 4.23
N GLY A 232 -0.99 1.42 4.83
CA GLY A 232 -2.03 1.87 5.73
C GLY A 232 -1.48 2.63 6.94
N HIS A 233 -0.29 2.25 7.42
CA HIS A 233 0.40 2.98 8.49
C HIS A 233 0.82 4.41 8.10
N ALA A 234 0.94 4.72 6.80
CA ALA A 234 1.19 6.06 6.29
C ALA A 234 -0.06 6.95 6.22
N HIS A 235 -1.25 6.36 6.37
CA HIS A 235 -2.51 7.10 6.41
C HIS A 235 -2.79 7.61 7.83
N ASN A 236 -3.58 8.68 7.96
CA ASN A 236 -4.01 9.16 9.27
C ASN A 236 -4.83 8.08 10.01
N ARG A 237 -4.87 8.13 11.33
CA ARG A 237 -5.55 7.15 12.19
C ARG A 237 -7.01 6.99 11.79
N ARG A 238 -7.71 8.09 11.51
CA ARG A 238 -9.11 8.04 11.08
C ARG A 238 -9.31 7.18 9.82
N CYS A 239 -8.42 7.32 8.84
CA CYS A 239 -8.40 6.50 7.64
C CYS A 239 -8.04 5.05 7.97
N GLN A 240 -7.03 4.81 8.83
CA GLN A 240 -6.67 3.46 9.24
C GLN A 240 -7.85 2.68 9.82
N LEU A 241 -8.67 3.29 10.67
CA LEU A 241 -9.83 2.64 11.29
C LEU A 241 -10.83 2.08 10.26
N ASP A 242 -11.02 2.74 9.12
CA ASP A 242 -11.99 2.29 8.10
C ASP A 242 -11.36 1.45 6.97
N TRP A 243 -10.07 1.68 6.69
CA TRP A 243 -9.42 1.21 5.45
C TRP A 243 -8.24 0.25 5.67
N HIS A 244 -7.68 0.17 6.87
CA HIS A 244 -6.57 -0.75 7.14
C HIS A 244 -7.12 -2.18 7.36
N PRO A 245 -6.54 -3.24 6.73
CA PRO A 245 -7.07 -4.60 6.76
C PRO A 245 -7.28 -5.14 8.17
N MET A 246 -6.39 -4.80 9.11
CA MET A 246 -6.53 -5.15 10.53
C MET A 246 -7.91 -4.81 11.12
N TYR A 247 -8.56 -3.71 10.72
CA TYR A 247 -9.86 -3.28 11.23
C TYR A 247 -11.04 -3.67 10.33
N ILE A 248 -10.79 -4.39 9.23
CA ILE A 248 -11.81 -4.87 8.31
C ILE A 248 -12.02 -6.36 8.56
N SER A 249 -13.23 -6.75 8.96
CA SER A 249 -13.55 -8.17 9.13
C SER A 249 -13.45 -8.95 7.82
N GLY A 250 -12.94 -10.17 7.92
CA GLY A 250 -12.82 -11.10 6.80
C GLY A 250 -11.49 -11.07 6.05
N THR A 251 -10.63 -10.09 6.33
CA THR A 251 -9.32 -9.98 5.65
C THR A 251 -8.32 -11.00 6.13
N GLY A 252 -8.49 -11.57 7.33
CA GLY A 252 -7.47 -12.40 7.95
C GLY A 252 -6.13 -11.68 8.03
N HIS A 253 -5.04 -12.37 7.69
CA HIS A 253 -3.69 -11.80 7.59
C HIS A 253 -3.36 -11.23 6.19
N THR A 254 -4.36 -10.86 5.40
CA THR A 254 -4.10 -10.29 4.07
C THR A 254 -3.37 -8.95 4.17
N GLU A 255 -2.19 -8.88 3.59
CA GLU A 255 -1.34 -7.69 3.58
C GLU A 255 -1.75 -6.71 2.48
N GLY A 256 -2.12 -7.20 1.29
CA GLY A 256 -2.43 -6.32 0.16
C GLY A 256 -1.20 -5.79 -0.61
N GLU A 257 0.00 -6.28 -0.32
CA GLU A 257 1.29 -5.83 -0.88
C GLU A 257 1.80 -6.73 -2.02
N GLY A 258 0.90 -7.45 -2.69
CA GLY A 258 1.29 -8.46 -3.69
C GLY A 258 1.99 -7.88 -4.92
N CYS A 259 1.66 -6.64 -5.29
CA CYS A 259 2.15 -6.02 -6.53
C CYS A 259 3.62 -5.62 -6.40
N GLU A 260 4.03 -5.12 -5.24
CA GLU A 260 5.38 -4.69 -4.89
C GLU A 260 6.38 -5.84 -5.04
N HIS A 261 6.00 -7.05 -4.61
CA HIS A 261 6.82 -8.25 -4.79
C HIS A 261 7.01 -8.60 -6.27
N ILE A 262 5.93 -8.54 -7.05
CA ILE A 262 5.96 -8.81 -8.50
C ILE A 262 6.80 -7.74 -9.22
N PHE A 263 6.67 -6.49 -8.81
CA PHE A 263 7.44 -5.37 -9.37
C PHE A 263 8.92 -5.50 -9.05
N SER A 264 9.28 -5.89 -7.82
CA SER A 264 10.68 -6.11 -7.44
C SER A 264 11.39 -7.05 -8.41
N ALA A 265 10.74 -8.16 -8.78
CA ALA A 265 11.30 -9.12 -9.73
C ALA A 265 11.20 -8.66 -11.19
N SER A 266 10.04 -8.17 -11.62
CA SER A 266 9.82 -7.80 -13.04
C SER A 266 10.61 -6.57 -13.47
N ASN A 267 11.07 -5.73 -12.53
CA ASN A 267 11.93 -4.58 -12.81
C ASN A 267 13.25 -4.96 -13.52
N GLU A 268 13.71 -6.21 -13.44
CA GLU A 268 14.90 -6.68 -14.17
C GLU A 268 14.71 -6.62 -15.70
N LEU A 269 13.47 -6.78 -16.18
CA LEU A 269 13.14 -6.68 -17.61
C LEU A 269 13.24 -5.25 -18.15
N ALA A 270 13.32 -4.26 -17.27
CA ALA A 270 13.30 -2.84 -17.64
C ALA A 270 14.37 -2.47 -18.67
N ARG A 271 15.55 -3.11 -18.62
CA ARG A 271 16.67 -2.82 -19.52
C ARG A 271 16.49 -3.42 -20.91
N SER A 272 15.98 -4.64 -21.00
CA SER A 272 15.80 -5.35 -22.28
C SER A 272 14.55 -4.90 -23.03
N THR A 273 13.49 -4.54 -22.30
CA THR A 273 12.19 -4.15 -22.89
C THR A 273 12.10 -2.68 -23.32
N ARG A 274 13.01 -1.84 -22.83
CA ARG A 274 13.03 -0.38 -23.05
C ARG A 274 12.93 0.05 -24.52
N HIS A 275 13.67 -0.68 -25.35
CA HIS A 275 13.88 -0.43 -26.78
C HIS A 275 13.24 -1.51 -27.65
N ALA A 276 12.56 -2.48 -27.02
CA ALA A 276 11.83 -3.51 -27.75
C ALA A 276 10.67 -2.88 -28.54
N ASN A 277 10.15 -3.60 -29.52
CA ASN A 277 8.83 -3.26 -30.05
C ASN A 277 7.74 -3.72 -29.06
N ARG A 278 6.48 -3.33 -29.30
CA ARG A 278 5.36 -3.66 -28.42
C ARG A 278 5.22 -5.17 -28.19
N PHE A 279 5.27 -5.97 -29.27
CA PHE A 279 5.14 -7.42 -29.20
C PHE A 279 6.22 -8.06 -28.32
N HIS A 280 7.50 -7.79 -28.58
CA HIS A 280 8.59 -8.40 -27.80
C HIS A 280 8.61 -7.91 -26.36
N ARG A 281 8.14 -6.68 -26.07
CA ARG A 281 7.93 -6.22 -24.70
C ARG A 281 6.87 -7.07 -23.99
N HIS A 282 5.70 -7.27 -24.60
CA HIS A 282 4.66 -8.13 -24.04
C HIS A 282 5.15 -9.57 -23.89
N GLN A 283 5.82 -10.12 -24.90
CA GLN A 283 6.38 -11.47 -24.85
C GLN A 283 7.32 -11.66 -23.66
N ALA A 284 8.26 -10.74 -23.43
CA ALA A 284 9.18 -10.81 -22.28
C ALA A 284 8.46 -10.71 -20.93
N ILE A 285 7.46 -9.83 -20.82
CA ILE A 285 6.67 -9.66 -19.59
C ILE A 285 5.81 -10.90 -19.33
N GLU A 286 5.17 -11.46 -20.37
CA GLU A 286 4.35 -12.68 -20.27
C GLU A 286 5.17 -13.90 -19.85
N GLU A 287 6.37 -14.07 -20.41
CA GLU A 287 7.30 -15.14 -20.02
C GLU A 287 7.70 -15.01 -18.54
N HIS A 288 8.01 -13.80 -18.09
CA HIS A 288 8.33 -13.54 -16.70
C HIS A 288 7.15 -13.80 -15.76
N PHE A 289 5.93 -13.36 -16.12
CA PHE A 289 4.73 -13.62 -15.32
C PHE A 289 4.35 -15.10 -15.30
N ALA A 290 4.49 -15.81 -16.42
CA ALA A 290 4.26 -17.26 -16.46
C ALA A 290 5.26 -18.02 -15.57
N PHE A 291 6.53 -17.62 -15.57
CA PHE A 291 7.53 -18.18 -14.66
C PHE A 291 7.23 -17.84 -13.19
N TRP A 292 6.91 -16.57 -12.91
CA TRP A 292 6.51 -16.12 -11.58
C TRP A 292 5.33 -16.91 -11.02
N ASP A 293 4.26 -17.09 -11.80
CA ASP A 293 3.08 -17.87 -11.40
C ASP A 293 3.44 -19.35 -11.16
N ALA A 294 4.35 -19.93 -11.95
CA ALA A 294 4.84 -21.29 -11.73
C ALA A 294 5.63 -21.42 -10.41
N ASP A 295 6.47 -20.43 -10.10
CA ASP A 295 7.20 -20.36 -8.82
C ASP A 295 6.24 -20.16 -7.64
N LYS A 296 5.23 -19.29 -7.77
CA LYS A 296 4.19 -19.13 -6.74
C LYS A 296 3.40 -20.40 -6.53
N TYR A 297 3.11 -21.15 -7.60
CA TYR A 297 2.50 -22.47 -7.47
C TYR A 297 3.39 -23.40 -6.67
N ALA A 298 4.66 -23.57 -7.05
CA ALA A 298 5.59 -24.46 -6.35
C ALA A 298 5.77 -24.10 -4.86
N ALA A 299 5.70 -22.81 -4.51
CA ALA A 299 5.78 -22.33 -3.14
C ALA A 299 4.45 -22.35 -2.37
N LEU A 300 3.31 -22.64 -3.01
CA LEU A 300 1.98 -22.40 -2.44
C LEU A 300 1.72 -23.18 -1.15
N SER A 301 2.04 -24.48 -1.09
CA SER A 301 1.86 -25.23 0.16
C SER A 301 2.81 -24.77 1.27
N ASN A 302 3.98 -24.21 0.93
CA ASN A 302 4.89 -23.63 1.92
C ASN A 302 4.32 -22.36 2.54
N TYR A 303 3.76 -21.49 1.69
CA TYR A 303 3.00 -20.32 2.14
C TYR A 303 1.89 -20.74 3.11
N LEU A 304 1.06 -21.73 2.74
CA LEU A 304 -0.04 -22.21 3.59
C LEU A 304 0.46 -22.77 4.92
N TRP A 305 1.54 -23.57 4.91
CA TRP A 305 2.14 -24.14 6.13
C TRP A 305 2.66 -23.06 7.08
N THR A 306 3.42 -22.10 6.57
CA THR A 306 4.00 -21.01 7.37
C THR A 306 2.90 -20.17 7.98
N HIS A 307 1.94 -19.69 7.18
CA HIS A 307 0.88 -18.82 7.67
C HIS A 307 -0.10 -19.53 8.61
N TYR A 308 -0.34 -20.84 8.43
CA TYR A 308 -1.16 -21.60 9.39
C TYR A 308 -0.51 -21.64 10.77
N ARG A 309 0.80 -21.92 10.83
CA ARG A 309 1.56 -21.94 12.09
C ARG A 309 1.66 -20.57 12.74
N GLU A 310 1.86 -19.52 11.95
CA GLU A 310 1.85 -18.14 12.43
C GLU A 310 0.49 -17.77 13.01
N ALA A 311 -0.61 -18.10 12.34
CA ALA A 311 -1.96 -17.84 12.83
C ALA A 311 -2.24 -18.60 14.14
N LEU A 312 -1.90 -19.89 14.23
CA LEU A 312 -2.01 -20.65 15.48
C LEU A 312 -1.19 -20.03 16.63
N LYS A 313 0.05 -19.61 16.33
CA LYS A 313 0.92 -18.96 17.31
C LYS A 313 0.32 -17.64 17.78
N SER A 314 -0.17 -16.81 16.86
CA SER A 314 -0.81 -15.53 17.16
C SER A 314 -2.07 -15.72 18.00
N VAL A 315 -2.95 -16.66 17.64
CA VAL A 315 -4.15 -16.96 18.43
C VAL A 315 -3.77 -17.34 19.86
N ARG A 316 -2.81 -18.25 20.05
CA ARG A 316 -2.37 -18.69 21.37
C ARG A 316 -1.79 -17.55 22.21
N LEU A 317 -0.86 -16.77 21.65
CA LEU A 317 -0.17 -15.69 22.36
C LEU A 317 -1.12 -14.55 22.70
N LEU A 318 -1.86 -14.05 21.70
CA LEU A 318 -2.76 -12.92 21.89
C LEU A 318 -3.91 -13.26 22.82
N THR A 319 -4.43 -14.50 22.80
CA THR A 319 -5.43 -14.93 23.79
C THR A 319 -4.88 -14.83 25.22
N ALA A 320 -3.69 -15.38 25.48
CA ALA A 320 -3.09 -15.35 26.81
C ALA A 320 -2.76 -13.90 27.29
N GLU A 321 -2.25 -13.06 26.40
CA GLU A 321 -1.99 -11.65 26.70
C GLU A 321 -3.28 -10.89 26.98
N LEU A 322 -4.32 -11.09 26.17
CA LEU A 322 -5.60 -10.42 26.34
C LEU A 322 -6.32 -10.86 27.61
N GLU A 323 -6.28 -12.14 27.99
CA GLU A 323 -6.84 -12.58 29.28
C GLU A 323 -6.17 -11.87 30.46
N THR A 324 -4.84 -11.70 30.42
CA THR A 324 -4.09 -10.96 31.44
C THR A 324 -4.54 -9.50 31.50
N ILE A 325 -4.56 -8.82 30.35
CA ILE A 325 -4.95 -7.41 30.27
C ILE A 325 -6.42 -7.20 30.68
N LYS A 326 -7.32 -8.11 30.27
CA LYS A 326 -8.74 -8.08 30.64
C LYS A 326 -8.92 -8.20 32.15
N ALA A 327 -8.17 -9.10 32.81
CA ALA A 327 -8.21 -9.24 34.26
C ALA A 327 -7.70 -7.98 34.99
N GLU A 328 -6.57 -7.41 34.54
CA GLU A 328 -5.96 -6.23 35.15
C GLU A 328 -6.81 -4.96 34.99
N LEU A 329 -7.33 -4.73 33.78
CA LEU A 329 -8.10 -3.53 33.43
C LEU A 329 -9.62 -3.71 33.63
N ARG A 330 -10.06 -4.90 34.05
CA ARG A 330 -11.48 -5.29 34.21
C ARG A 330 -12.30 -5.11 32.93
N LEU A 331 -11.73 -5.54 31.81
CA LEU A 331 -12.33 -5.46 30.48
C LEU A 331 -12.91 -6.82 30.05
N SER A 332 -13.77 -6.75 29.06
CA SER A 332 -14.39 -7.85 28.34
C SER A 332 -14.20 -7.68 26.83
N ASP A 333 -14.43 -8.74 26.06
CA ASP A 333 -14.30 -8.68 24.59
C ASP A 333 -15.27 -7.67 23.95
N ASN A 334 -16.39 -7.35 24.62
CA ASN A 334 -17.36 -6.36 24.13
C ASN A 334 -16.88 -4.91 24.27
N ASP A 335 -15.88 -4.65 25.11
CA ASP A 335 -15.38 -3.30 25.35
C ASP A 335 -14.53 -2.81 24.16
N PHE A 336 -13.79 -3.69 23.49
CA PHE A 336 -12.88 -3.31 22.41
C PHE A 336 -13.58 -2.76 21.16
N PRO A 337 -14.68 -3.37 20.63
CA PRO A 337 -15.48 -2.74 19.59
C PRO A 337 -16.03 -1.38 20.02
N GLY A 338 -16.44 -1.24 21.29
CA GLY A 338 -16.90 0.03 21.85
C GLY A 338 -15.81 1.10 21.86
N PHE A 339 -14.58 0.76 22.26
CA PHE A 339 -13.43 1.66 22.21
C PHE A 339 -13.09 2.08 20.78
N PHE A 340 -13.12 1.14 19.85
CA PHE A 340 -12.92 1.42 18.42
C PHE A 340 -13.96 2.40 17.87
N ASP A 341 -15.25 2.20 18.16
CA ASP A 341 -16.31 3.10 17.72
C ASP A 341 -16.21 4.49 18.37
N GLN A 342 -15.83 4.56 19.65
CA GLN A 342 -15.61 5.81 20.36
C GLN A 342 -14.44 6.60 19.76
N GLU A 343 -13.32 5.94 19.45
CA GLU A 343 -12.17 6.53 18.76
C GLU A 343 -12.59 7.08 17.39
N ARG A 344 -13.36 6.30 16.61
CA ARG A 344 -13.85 6.72 15.30
C ARG A 344 -14.76 7.95 15.38
N ILE A 345 -15.75 7.94 16.27
CA ILE A 345 -16.67 9.07 16.48
C ILE A 345 -15.92 10.32 16.92
N TYR A 346 -14.94 10.17 17.81
CA TYR A 346 -14.10 11.28 18.24
C TYR A 346 -13.35 11.90 17.06
N LEU A 347 -12.69 11.07 16.26
CA LEU A 347 -11.92 11.53 15.09
C LEU A 347 -12.81 12.14 14.00
N ASP A 348 -14.04 11.63 13.82
CA ASP A 348 -15.06 12.24 12.94
C ASP A 348 -15.53 13.62 13.44
N GLY A 349 -15.54 13.83 14.76
CA GLY A 349 -15.92 15.08 15.40
C GLY A 349 -14.88 16.21 15.31
N LEU A 350 -13.65 15.90 14.87
CA LEU A 350 -12.57 16.88 14.74
C LEU A 350 -12.82 17.81 13.54
N LYS A 351 -13.43 18.98 13.80
CA LYS A 351 -13.63 20.04 12.81
C LYS A 351 -12.39 20.93 12.69
N GLN A 352 -12.01 21.24 11.45
CA GLN A 352 -11.05 22.31 11.18
C GLN A 352 -11.62 23.67 11.64
N PRO A 353 -10.79 24.62 12.12
CA PRO A 353 -11.26 25.96 12.45
C PRO A 353 -11.90 26.62 11.23
N ALA A 354 -12.97 27.40 11.45
CA ALA A 354 -13.63 28.10 10.37
C ALA A 354 -12.63 29.00 9.62
N PRO A 355 -12.83 29.28 8.31
CA PRO A 355 -11.91 30.14 7.55
C PRO A 355 -11.65 31.49 8.22
N ARG A 356 -12.66 32.07 8.87
CA ARG A 356 -12.54 33.31 9.66
C ARG A 356 -11.63 33.15 10.88
N ASP A 357 -11.72 32.03 11.61
CA ASP A 357 -10.87 31.76 12.77
C ASP A 357 -9.40 31.57 12.35
N ARG A 358 -9.16 30.91 11.21
CA ARG A 358 -7.79 30.79 10.64
C ARG A 358 -7.19 32.16 10.31
N LEU A 359 -8.00 33.07 9.78
CA LEU A 359 -7.58 34.44 9.49
C LEU A 359 -7.36 35.26 10.77
N SER A 360 -8.19 35.07 11.80
CA SER A 360 -8.02 35.68 13.13
C SER A 360 -6.75 35.20 13.85
N ILE A 361 -6.42 33.90 13.76
CA ILE A 361 -5.16 33.33 14.23
C ILE A 361 -3.98 34.02 13.52
N ARG A 362 -4.05 34.11 12.19
CA ARG A 362 -3.01 34.78 11.40
C ARG A 362 -2.87 36.26 11.80
N TYR A 363 -3.99 36.94 12.05
CA TYR A 363 -3.97 38.33 12.49
C TYR A 363 -3.22 38.50 13.81
N VAL A 364 -3.45 37.63 14.80
CA VAL A 364 -2.70 37.64 16.07
C VAL A 364 -1.20 37.42 15.86
N GLU A 365 -0.79 36.48 15.02
CA GLU A 365 0.63 36.25 14.72
C GLU A 365 1.31 37.47 14.09
N VAL A 366 0.59 38.17 13.20
CA VAL A 366 1.12 39.37 12.54
C VAL A 366 1.14 40.56 13.52
N LEU A 367 0.22 40.62 14.49
CA LEU A 367 0.26 41.60 15.59
C LEU A 367 1.46 41.37 16.52
N ASP A 368 1.79 40.12 16.84
CA ASP A 368 3.03 39.77 17.56
C ASP A 368 4.27 40.22 16.78
N GLU A 369 4.31 39.88 15.49
CA GLU A 369 5.42 40.26 14.62
C GLU A 369 5.58 41.79 14.56
N LEU A 370 4.47 42.53 14.46
CA LEU A 370 4.49 43.99 14.51
C LEU A 370 5.08 44.52 15.82
N ALA A 371 4.71 43.94 16.97
CA ALA A 371 5.24 44.32 18.27
C ALA A 371 6.75 44.07 18.37
N GLU A 372 7.21 42.90 17.92
CA GLU A 372 8.63 42.54 17.88
C GLU A 372 9.43 43.48 16.95
N ARG A 373 8.95 43.71 15.72
CA ARG A 373 9.65 44.58 14.76
C ARG A 373 9.68 46.03 15.24
N ARG A 374 8.66 46.48 15.99
CA ARG A 374 8.66 47.80 16.62
C ARG A 374 9.75 47.90 17.69
N ALA A 375 9.86 46.90 18.57
CA ALA A 375 10.93 46.84 19.57
C ALA A 375 12.33 46.75 18.93
N GLU A 376 12.51 45.95 17.86
CA GLU A 376 13.77 45.85 17.10
C GLU A 376 14.16 47.22 16.51
N TRP A 377 13.20 47.93 15.91
CA TRP A 377 13.43 49.26 15.36
C TRP A 377 13.75 50.28 16.44
N ASP A 378 13.05 50.27 17.58
CA ASP A 378 13.33 51.18 18.70
C ASP A 378 14.75 50.98 19.24
N LEU A 379 15.17 49.72 19.44
CA LEU A 379 16.55 49.39 19.85
C LEU A 379 17.59 49.82 18.79
N ALA A 380 17.31 49.57 17.51
CA ALA A 380 18.20 49.97 16.42
C ALA A 380 18.32 51.50 16.33
N ARG A 381 17.21 52.21 16.52
CA ARG A 381 17.13 53.68 16.53
C ARG A 381 17.88 54.26 17.72
N GLU A 382 17.70 53.71 18.92
CA GLU A 382 18.47 54.11 20.11
C GLU A 382 19.96 53.85 19.93
N SER A 383 20.34 52.67 19.45
CA SER A 383 21.74 52.34 19.15
C SER A 383 22.33 53.27 18.09
N GLY A 384 21.55 53.66 17.07
CA GLY A 384 21.95 54.62 16.05
C GLY A 384 22.13 56.03 16.60
N ASN A 385 21.21 56.49 17.46
CA ASN A 385 21.31 57.77 18.15
C ASN A 385 22.52 57.82 19.09
N ASN A 386 22.79 56.73 19.81
CA ASN A 386 23.97 56.62 20.69
C ASN A 386 25.28 56.63 19.88
N ALA A 387 25.29 56.00 18.70
CA ALA A 387 26.43 56.07 17.77
C ALA A 387 26.63 57.48 17.19
N LEU A 388 25.58 58.32 17.11
CA LEU A 388 25.69 59.72 16.66
C LEU A 388 26.11 60.68 17.79
N ASN A 389 25.74 60.39 19.04
CA ASN A 389 25.94 61.28 20.18
C ASN A 389 27.12 60.91 21.10
N GLY A 390 27.75 59.74 20.92
CA GLY A 390 28.86 59.28 21.75
C GLY A 390 30.22 59.89 21.40
N VAL A 391 31.09 60.13 22.39
CA VAL A 391 32.50 60.49 22.17
C VAL A 391 33.25 59.25 21.66
N HIS A 392 33.57 59.22 20.36
CA HIS A 392 34.24 58.08 19.75
C HIS A 392 35.77 58.16 19.99
N ILE A 393 36.33 57.15 20.65
CA ILE A 393 37.78 56.98 20.84
C ILE A 393 38.23 55.84 19.91
N GLY A 394 38.84 56.17 18.76
CA GLY A 394 39.26 55.20 17.73
C GLY A 394 39.73 55.86 16.43
N SER A 395 40.13 55.07 15.42
CA SER A 395 40.54 55.60 14.11
C SER A 395 39.34 56.12 13.31
N LEU A 396 39.58 57.05 12.39
CA LEU A 396 38.53 57.70 11.58
C LEU A 396 37.74 56.70 10.71
N GLU A 397 38.40 55.62 10.27
CA GLU A 397 37.78 54.51 9.53
C GLU A 397 36.83 53.68 10.42
N GLN A 398 37.23 53.37 11.65
CA GLN A 398 36.41 52.61 12.61
C GLN A 398 35.12 53.37 12.96
N MET A 399 35.20 54.70 13.08
CA MET A 399 34.03 55.55 13.31
C MET A 399 33.08 55.55 12.10
N HIS A 400 33.64 55.66 10.89
CA HIS A 400 32.86 55.64 9.65
C HIS A 400 32.11 54.32 9.47
N ASP A 401 32.77 53.19 9.73
CA ASP A 401 32.17 51.86 9.63
C ASP A 401 31.08 51.64 10.68
N ALA A 402 31.29 52.09 11.93
CA ALA A 402 30.29 52.01 12.99
C ALA A 402 29.01 52.80 12.64
N LEU A 403 29.16 54.03 12.14
CA LEU A 403 28.03 54.86 11.70
C LEU A 403 27.30 54.28 10.49
N LYS A 404 28.05 53.72 9.52
CA LYS A 404 27.49 53.05 8.35
C LYS A 404 26.68 51.81 8.75
N GLN A 405 27.21 50.98 9.66
CA GLN A 405 26.52 49.80 10.19
C GLN A 405 25.26 50.19 10.98
N ALA A 406 25.34 51.22 11.83
CA ALA A 406 24.18 51.73 12.56
C ALA A 406 23.07 52.20 11.60
N ARG A 407 23.43 52.97 10.56
CA ARG A 407 22.48 53.44 9.53
C ARG A 407 21.83 52.29 8.77
N ILE A 408 22.61 51.27 8.38
CA ILE A 408 22.09 50.08 7.70
C ILE A 408 21.11 49.33 8.60
N ARG A 409 21.43 49.15 9.89
CA ARG A 409 20.54 48.48 10.86
C ARG A 409 19.23 49.25 11.08
N VAL A 410 19.27 50.57 11.21
CA VAL A 410 18.06 51.40 11.34
C VAL A 410 17.19 51.31 10.09
N ASN A 411 17.76 51.45 8.90
CA ASN A 411 17.00 51.37 7.65
C ASN A 411 16.40 49.97 7.43
N SER A 412 17.16 48.92 7.72
CA SER A 412 16.71 47.53 7.58
C SER A 412 15.58 47.19 8.57
N SER A 413 15.74 47.54 9.85
CA SER A 413 14.69 47.34 10.87
C SER A 413 13.42 48.15 10.56
N TYR A 414 13.56 49.38 10.04
CA TYR A 414 12.41 50.19 9.63
C TYR A 414 11.66 49.58 8.44
N ALA A 415 12.36 49.05 7.44
CA ALA A 415 11.74 48.35 6.31
C ALA A 415 10.97 47.10 6.76
N LYS A 416 11.51 46.33 7.71
CA LYS A 416 10.80 45.19 8.32
C LYS A 416 9.54 45.63 9.07
N LEU A 417 9.60 46.75 9.80
CA LEU A 417 8.46 47.31 10.51
C LEU A 417 7.34 47.72 9.54
N GLN A 418 7.67 48.40 8.45
CA GLN A 418 6.70 48.79 7.41
C GLN A 418 6.04 47.57 6.76
N HIS A 419 6.80 46.51 6.49
CA HIS A 419 6.26 45.27 5.97
C HIS A 419 5.28 44.62 6.95
N ALA A 420 5.62 44.54 8.23
CA ALA A 420 4.73 44.03 9.27
C ALA A 420 3.45 44.87 9.39
N GLU A 421 3.55 46.20 9.37
CA GLU A 421 2.38 47.10 9.35
C GLU A 421 1.47 46.86 8.14
N GLY A 422 2.05 46.62 6.95
CA GLY A 422 1.30 46.27 5.75
C GLY A 422 0.55 44.95 5.85
N LEU A 423 1.17 43.92 6.45
CA LEU A 423 0.51 42.63 6.69
C LEU A 423 -0.65 42.75 7.69
N VAL A 424 -0.48 43.55 8.76
CA VAL A 424 -1.54 43.83 9.74
C VAL A 424 -2.73 44.49 9.05
N ALA A 425 -2.49 45.54 8.26
CA ALA A 425 -3.55 46.24 7.52
C ALA A 425 -4.30 45.33 6.51
N HIS A 426 -3.57 44.41 5.87
CA HIS A 426 -4.18 43.42 4.99
C HIS A 426 -5.12 42.48 5.75
N CYS A 427 -4.70 41.98 6.92
CA CYS A 427 -5.53 41.13 7.77
C CYS A 427 -6.75 41.89 8.31
N GLU A 428 -6.58 43.15 8.74
CA GLU A 428 -7.67 44.03 9.20
C GLU A 428 -8.74 44.23 8.12
N THR A 429 -8.31 44.40 6.87
CA THR A 429 -9.21 44.51 5.70
C THR A 429 -10.02 43.22 5.50
N LEU A 430 -9.36 42.06 5.51
CA LEU A 430 -10.01 40.78 5.29
C LEU A 430 -10.96 40.38 6.43
N LEU A 431 -10.63 40.75 7.68
CA LEU A 431 -11.47 40.47 8.85
C LEU A 431 -12.59 41.49 9.06
N SER A 432 -12.52 42.64 8.39
CA SER A 432 -13.37 43.81 8.60
C SER A 432 -13.30 44.30 10.05
N VAL A 433 -12.09 44.54 10.53
CA VAL A 433 -11.81 45.04 11.88
C VAL A 433 -11.71 46.57 11.84
N ASP A 434 -12.61 47.26 12.54
CA ASP A 434 -12.66 48.72 12.59
C ASP A 434 -11.56 49.31 13.49
N GLU A 435 -11.24 48.63 14.60
CA GLU A 435 -10.18 49.02 15.53
C GLU A 435 -9.21 47.87 15.77
N ARG A 436 -7.90 48.15 15.64
CA ARG A 436 -6.84 47.16 15.83
C ARG A 436 -6.93 46.50 17.21
N TRP A 437 -6.84 45.17 17.25
CA TRP A 437 -6.88 44.44 18.51
C TRP A 437 -5.70 44.82 19.41
N LEU A 438 -6.03 45.16 20.65
CA LEU A 438 -5.02 45.46 21.66
C LEU A 438 -4.31 44.16 22.07
N ILE A 439 -2.99 44.19 22.13
CA ILE A 439 -2.20 43.07 22.67
C ILE A 439 -2.62 42.83 24.12
N GLY A 440 -3.12 41.62 24.39
CA GLY A 440 -3.67 41.23 25.69
C GLY A 440 -5.17 41.50 25.89
N GLY A 441 -5.86 42.06 24.89
CA GLY A 441 -7.33 42.14 24.85
C GLY A 441 -8.00 40.77 24.70
N ASP A 442 -9.32 40.72 24.81
CA ASP A 442 -10.07 39.46 24.87
C ASP A 442 -10.06 38.71 23.53
N GLU A 443 -10.30 39.38 22.39
CA GLU A 443 -10.17 38.73 21.07
C GLU A 443 -8.74 38.27 20.79
N TYR A 444 -7.76 39.11 21.14
CA TYR A 444 -6.35 38.77 20.99
C TYR A 444 -5.99 37.52 21.81
N LYS A 445 -6.36 37.45 23.10
CA LYS A 445 -6.06 36.31 23.97
C LYS A 445 -6.66 35.01 23.43
N ARG A 446 -7.94 35.06 23.02
CA ARG A 446 -8.63 33.89 22.44
C ARG A 446 -7.87 33.33 21.25
N PHE A 447 -7.56 34.16 20.26
CA PHE A 447 -6.88 33.70 19.04
C PHE A 447 -5.37 33.49 19.24
N LYS A 448 -4.76 34.06 20.29
CA LYS A 448 -3.38 33.77 20.71
C LYS A 448 -3.24 32.37 21.28
N GLU A 449 -4.20 31.91 22.07
CA GLU A 449 -4.28 30.52 22.53
C GLU A 449 -4.43 29.57 21.34
N GLU A 450 -5.33 29.89 20.41
CA GLU A 450 -5.51 29.11 19.17
C GLU A 450 -4.26 29.13 18.27
N ALA A 451 -3.54 30.25 18.17
CA ALA A 451 -2.29 30.36 17.42
C ALA A 451 -1.18 29.49 18.04
N THR A 452 -1.10 29.46 19.37
CA THR A 452 -0.14 28.62 20.09
C THR A 452 -0.46 27.13 19.86
N LEU A 453 -1.75 26.78 19.90
CA LEU A 453 -2.22 25.44 19.53
C LEU A 453 -1.93 25.10 18.06
N GLY A 454 -2.04 26.08 17.15
CA GLY A 454 -1.69 25.93 15.73
C GLY A 454 -0.21 25.61 15.51
N LYS A 455 0.69 26.27 16.25
CA LYS A 455 2.14 25.98 16.23
C LYS A 455 2.44 24.57 16.73
N TYR A 456 1.77 24.13 17.80
CA TYR A 456 1.84 22.76 18.29
C TYR A 456 1.38 21.74 17.24
N ARG A 457 0.20 21.95 16.64
CA ARG A 457 -0.34 21.06 15.58
C ARG A 457 0.59 21.01 14.37
N THR A 458 1.14 22.15 13.95
CA THR A 458 2.10 22.21 12.83
C THR A 458 3.38 21.43 13.13
N ALA A 459 3.94 21.57 14.34
CA ALA A 459 5.12 20.82 14.75
C ALA A 459 4.84 19.30 14.85
N LEU A 460 3.64 18.92 15.28
CA LEU A 460 3.19 17.54 15.31
C LEU A 460 2.97 16.96 13.90
N ASP A 461 2.37 17.72 12.99
CA ASP A 461 2.16 17.32 11.59
C ASP A 461 3.50 17.14 10.85
N GLU A 462 4.46 18.04 11.11
CA GLU A 462 5.82 17.92 10.56
C GLU A 462 6.52 16.65 11.10
N LEU A 463 6.39 16.38 12.40
CA LEU A 463 6.94 15.16 13.01
C LEU A 463 6.30 13.91 12.42
N GLU A 464 4.96 13.85 12.37
CA GLU A 464 4.20 12.73 11.78
C GLU A 464 4.64 12.48 10.34
N HIS A 465 4.72 13.53 9.51
CA HIS A 465 5.13 13.43 8.12
C HIS A 465 6.53 12.81 7.98
N LEU A 466 7.50 13.22 8.78
CA LEU A 466 8.86 12.69 8.75
C LEU A 466 8.93 11.21 9.17
N VAL A 467 8.10 10.80 10.13
CA VAL A 467 8.00 9.39 10.53
C VAL A 467 7.38 8.56 9.40
N VAL A 468 6.28 9.02 8.80
CA VAL A 468 5.64 8.36 7.64
C VAL A 468 6.62 8.22 6.47
N MET A 469 7.36 9.28 6.16
CA MET A 469 8.42 9.25 5.17
C MET A 469 9.47 8.18 5.49
N ARG A 470 9.88 8.01 6.76
CA ARG A 470 10.84 6.96 7.17
C ARG A 470 10.30 5.56 6.92
N LEU A 471 9.01 5.31 7.12
CA LEU A 471 8.38 4.02 6.80
C LEU A 471 8.50 3.70 5.31
N PHE A 472 8.20 4.65 4.43
CA PHE A 472 8.36 4.47 2.98
C PHE A 472 9.81 4.19 2.55
N GLU A 473 10.80 4.60 3.33
CA GLU A 473 12.19 4.22 3.07
C GLU A 473 12.51 2.82 3.57
N LEU A 474 11.90 2.40 4.69
CA LEU A 474 12.04 1.06 5.23
C LEU A 474 11.40 0.01 4.30
N SER A 475 10.24 0.25 3.68
CA SER A 475 9.70 -0.70 2.68
C SER A 475 10.61 -0.90 1.47
N LYS A 476 11.41 0.11 1.14
CA LYS A 476 12.37 -0.01 0.03
C LYS A 476 13.56 -0.92 0.39
N LEU A 477 13.83 -1.16 1.68
CA LEU A 477 14.84 -2.12 2.12
C LEU A 477 14.37 -3.57 2.00
N SER A 478 13.08 -3.85 2.18
CA SER A 478 12.50 -5.20 2.04
C SER A 478 12.34 -5.66 0.58
N LEU A 479 12.70 -4.83 -0.40
CA LEU A 479 12.73 -5.21 -1.82
C LEU A 479 13.97 -6.09 -2.10
N SER A 480 13.73 -7.39 -2.27
CA SER A 480 14.73 -8.36 -2.73
C SER A 480 15.28 -7.93 -4.10
N GLY A 481 16.61 -7.80 -4.21
CA GLY A 481 17.30 -7.36 -5.44
C GLY A 481 17.89 -5.95 -5.39
N THR A 482 17.81 -5.24 -4.26
CA THR A 482 18.51 -3.96 -4.08
C THR A 482 20.03 -4.17 -4.09
N GLY A 483 20.71 -3.70 -5.14
CA GLY A 483 22.18 -3.77 -5.22
C GLY A 483 22.85 -3.06 -4.04
N TYR A 484 24.02 -3.53 -3.62
CA TYR A 484 24.75 -3.04 -2.43
C TYR A 484 24.86 -1.51 -2.33
N LYS A 485 25.07 -0.82 -3.47
CA LYS A 485 25.13 0.65 -3.53
C LYS A 485 23.79 1.33 -3.22
N LEU A 486 22.68 0.73 -3.63
CA LEU A 486 21.35 1.25 -3.34
C LEU A 486 20.99 1.02 -1.87
N ARG A 487 21.35 -0.13 -1.29
CA ARG A 487 21.22 -0.37 0.16
C ARG A 487 22.01 0.66 0.96
N GLN A 488 23.27 0.93 0.61
CA GLN A 488 24.06 1.98 1.26
C GLN A 488 23.42 3.38 1.13
N GLN A 489 22.81 3.71 -0.01
CA GLN A 489 22.10 4.98 -0.18
C GLN A 489 20.84 5.05 0.68
N ILE A 490 20.07 3.96 0.77
CA ILE A 490 18.89 3.88 1.63
C ILE A 490 19.30 3.96 3.11
N SER A 491 20.35 3.25 3.55
CA SER A 491 20.87 3.37 4.92
C SER A 491 21.31 4.80 5.25
N LYS A 492 22.02 5.49 4.33
CA LYS A 492 22.40 6.90 4.51
C LYS A 492 21.20 7.84 4.53
N ALA A 493 20.18 7.57 3.72
CA ALA A 493 18.93 8.34 3.72
C ALA A 493 18.18 8.16 5.05
N LEU A 494 18.07 6.92 5.54
CA LEU A 494 17.47 6.58 6.83
C LEU A 494 18.21 7.27 7.99
N GLN A 495 19.54 7.28 7.98
CA GLN A 495 20.33 7.94 9.04
C GLN A 495 20.11 9.46 9.05
N ARG A 496 20.14 10.13 7.88
CA ARG A 496 19.81 11.56 7.77
C ARG A 496 18.37 11.86 8.21
N ARG A 497 17.43 10.97 7.87
CA ARG A 497 16.03 11.11 8.25
C ARG A 497 15.86 10.93 9.76
N SER A 498 16.62 10.04 10.40
CA SER A 498 16.62 9.90 11.85
C SER A 498 17.03 11.19 12.56
N ASP A 499 18.09 11.86 12.10
CA ASP A 499 18.49 13.16 12.68
C ASP A 499 17.43 14.25 12.45
N THR A 500 16.77 14.23 11.28
CA THR A 500 15.68 15.17 10.97
C THR A 500 14.48 14.94 11.88
N ILE A 501 14.12 13.69 12.15
CA ILE A 501 13.05 13.32 13.09
C ILE A 501 13.44 13.74 14.52
N ARG A 502 14.69 13.52 14.98
CA ARG A 502 15.14 14.01 16.30
C ARG A 502 14.96 15.51 16.46
N ASN A 503 15.27 16.29 15.43
CA ASN A 503 15.04 17.74 15.43
C ASN A 503 13.55 18.09 15.47
N ALA A 504 12.71 17.35 14.74
CA ALA A 504 11.26 17.52 14.78
C ALA A 504 10.66 17.17 16.16
N ILE A 505 11.16 16.12 16.84
CA ILE A 505 10.80 15.79 18.23
C ILE A 505 11.10 16.97 19.15
N ASN A 506 12.29 17.57 19.04
CA ASN A 506 12.66 18.73 19.85
C ASN A 506 11.71 19.91 19.61
N ARG A 507 11.39 20.21 18.35
CA ARG A 507 10.42 21.27 18.02
C ARG A 507 9.03 20.97 18.58
N TYR A 508 8.55 19.74 18.42
CA TYR A 508 7.29 19.29 19.00
C TYR A 508 7.28 19.46 20.52
N ASN A 509 8.30 18.98 21.23
CA ASN A 509 8.40 19.06 22.69
C ASN A 509 8.44 20.51 23.20
N ILE A 510 9.09 21.42 22.46
CA ILE A 510 9.08 22.86 22.79
C ILE A 510 7.67 23.44 22.69
N GLN A 511 6.92 23.11 21.62
CA GLN A 511 5.54 23.58 21.46
C GLN A 511 4.57 22.88 22.43
N ALA A 512 4.81 21.61 22.76
CA ALA A 512 4.01 20.86 23.73
C ALA A 512 4.12 21.50 25.13
N ALA A 513 5.32 21.94 25.52
CA ALA A 513 5.57 22.58 26.80
C ALA A 513 5.03 24.02 26.90
N SER A 514 4.82 24.70 25.77
CA SER A 514 4.31 26.09 25.74
C SER A 514 2.79 26.20 25.88
N LEU A 515 2.07 25.08 25.76
CA LEU A 515 0.62 25.03 25.96
C LEU A 515 0.26 25.03 27.45
N ILE A 516 -0.96 25.49 27.76
CA ILE A 516 -1.52 25.49 29.12
C ILE A 516 -2.82 24.68 29.10
N PRO A 517 -2.90 23.51 29.78
CA PRO A 517 -1.78 22.83 30.44
C PRO A 517 -0.76 22.26 29.43
N PRO A 518 0.51 22.04 29.85
CA PRO A 518 1.53 21.43 29.00
C PRO A 518 1.10 20.06 28.47
N ARG A 519 1.44 19.76 27.22
CA ARG A 519 1.17 18.46 26.58
C ARG A 519 2.30 17.45 26.80
N GLN A 520 1.99 16.18 26.61
CA GLN A 520 2.96 15.08 26.74
C GLN A 520 4.10 15.24 25.72
N THR A 521 5.33 15.06 26.21
CA THR A 521 6.55 15.02 25.38
C THR A 521 6.77 13.65 24.77
N ILE A 522 7.35 13.62 23.56
CA ILE A 522 7.71 12.40 22.84
C ILE A 522 9.22 12.19 22.91
N ALA A 523 9.66 10.95 23.13
CA ALA A 523 11.05 10.53 23.02
C ALA A 523 11.30 9.74 21.74
N TRP A 524 12.57 9.63 21.33
CA TRP A 524 12.96 8.86 20.14
C TRP A 524 12.48 7.41 20.17
N LYS A 525 12.54 6.77 21.35
CA LYS A 525 12.09 5.39 21.55
C LYS A 525 10.61 5.20 21.22
N ASP A 526 9.77 6.22 21.46
CA ASP A 526 8.33 6.14 21.26
C ASP A 526 8.01 6.10 19.75
N ILE A 527 8.86 6.72 18.91
CA ILE A 527 8.72 6.73 17.43
C ILE A 527 9.30 5.48 16.76
N ALA A 528 10.21 4.77 17.43
CA ALA A 528 10.82 3.57 16.87
C ALA A 528 9.82 2.39 16.77
N GLU A 529 8.73 2.42 17.54
CA GLU A 529 7.70 1.39 17.55
C GLU A 529 6.59 1.71 16.52
N TYR A 530 6.36 0.82 15.55
CA TYR A 530 5.37 1.00 14.47
C TYR A 530 3.93 1.22 14.95
N SER A 531 3.60 0.81 16.19
CA SER A 531 2.30 1.03 16.83
C SER A 531 2.02 2.50 17.16
N PHE A 532 3.06 3.34 17.27
CA PHE A 532 2.91 4.72 17.76
C PHE A 532 2.30 5.69 16.72
N LEU A 533 2.21 5.30 15.45
CA LEU A 533 1.69 6.17 14.39
C LEU A 533 0.23 6.58 14.59
N GLY A 534 -0.58 5.67 15.15
CA GLY A 534 -1.96 5.98 15.51
C GLY A 534 -2.10 6.98 16.66
N GLU A 535 -1.01 7.30 17.36
CA GLU A 535 -1.02 8.22 18.50
C GLU A 535 -0.92 9.69 18.09
N PHE A 536 -0.41 10.00 16.89
CA PHE A 536 -0.25 11.37 16.41
C PHE A 536 -1.59 12.11 16.35
N ASP A 537 -2.65 11.46 15.86
CA ASP A 537 -3.97 12.09 15.78
C ASP A 537 -4.58 12.34 17.17
N LEU A 538 -4.22 11.54 18.18
CA LEU A 538 -4.68 11.74 19.56
C LEU A 538 -3.89 12.84 20.27
N LEU A 539 -2.62 13.03 19.90
CA LEU A 539 -1.82 14.15 20.36
C LEU A 539 -2.34 15.48 19.79
N ARG A 540 -2.81 15.49 18.53
CA ARG A 540 -3.25 16.69 17.79
C ARG A 540 -4.34 17.49 18.50
N ASP A 541 -5.22 16.80 19.19
CA ASP A 541 -6.36 17.39 19.89
C ASP A 541 -6.49 16.88 21.33
N SER A 542 -5.36 16.60 22.00
CA SER A 542 -5.28 16.17 23.41
C SER A 542 -5.83 17.22 24.38
N ARG A 543 -7.12 17.50 24.31
CA ARG A 543 -7.89 18.26 25.29
C ARG A 543 -7.95 17.45 26.58
N THR A 544 -8.10 18.15 27.69
CA THR A 544 -8.13 17.55 29.04
C THR A 544 -9.28 16.52 29.19
N ASP A 545 -10.31 16.59 28.34
CA ASP A 545 -11.51 15.74 28.37
C ASP A 545 -11.34 14.34 27.74
N ILE A 546 -10.37 14.13 26.84
CA ILE A 546 -10.12 12.81 26.25
C ILE A 546 -9.21 11.93 27.10
N GLN A 547 -8.33 12.51 27.91
CA GLN A 547 -7.40 11.76 28.76
C GLN A 547 -8.12 10.94 29.85
N ASP A 548 -9.34 11.38 30.22
CA ASP A 548 -10.22 10.68 31.14
C ASP A 548 -11.02 9.53 30.48
N LYS A 549 -10.98 9.43 29.14
CA LYS A 549 -11.70 8.37 28.42
C LYS A 549 -10.89 7.10 28.36
N ASP A 550 -11.52 5.98 28.73
CA ASP A 550 -10.86 4.67 28.75
C ASP A 550 -10.29 4.28 27.37
N TRP A 551 -11.03 4.54 26.28
CA TRP A 551 -10.58 4.22 24.91
C TRP A 551 -9.32 4.97 24.47
N ALA A 552 -9.02 6.14 25.07
CA ALA A 552 -7.85 6.95 24.73
C ALA A 552 -6.60 6.56 25.53
N ARG A 553 -6.74 5.74 26.59
CA ARG A 553 -5.61 5.31 27.42
C ARG A 553 -4.70 4.34 26.67
N PRO A 554 -3.35 4.49 26.75
CA PRO A 554 -2.41 3.64 26.02
C PRO A 554 -2.64 2.13 26.20
N ALA A 555 -2.83 1.67 27.44
CA ALA A 555 -3.08 0.26 27.73
C ALA A 555 -4.36 -0.28 27.07
N HIS A 556 -5.43 0.52 27.02
CA HIS A 556 -6.69 0.14 26.38
C HIS A 556 -6.57 0.11 24.85
N ARG A 557 -5.82 1.05 24.26
CA ARG A 557 -5.53 1.06 22.81
C ARG A 557 -4.67 -0.13 22.38
N GLU A 558 -3.64 -0.45 23.17
CA GLU A 558 -2.81 -1.63 22.93
C GLU A 558 -3.66 -2.91 23.00
N ALA A 559 -4.50 -3.02 24.04
CA ALA A 559 -5.45 -4.13 24.18
C ALA A 559 -6.41 -4.24 22.99
N THR A 560 -6.98 -3.10 22.56
CA THR A 560 -7.88 -3.03 21.40
C THR A 560 -7.17 -3.50 20.12
N THR A 561 -5.93 -3.07 19.90
CA THR A 561 -5.11 -3.51 18.76
C THR A 561 -4.85 -5.02 18.81
N LYS A 562 -4.49 -5.56 19.98
CA LYS A 562 -4.29 -7.00 20.18
C LYS A 562 -5.57 -7.79 19.95
N TYR A 563 -6.72 -7.27 20.38
CA TYR A 563 -8.02 -7.88 20.14
C TYR A 563 -8.33 -8.01 18.65
N PHE A 564 -8.19 -6.93 17.86
CA PHE A 564 -8.42 -7.01 16.42
C PHE A 564 -7.40 -7.93 15.72
N LYS A 565 -6.13 -7.93 16.14
CA LYS A 565 -5.14 -8.90 15.64
C LYS A 565 -5.55 -10.35 15.93
N LEU A 566 -6.09 -10.63 17.11
CA LEU A 566 -6.62 -11.95 17.46
C LEU A 566 -7.80 -12.33 16.55
N CYS A 567 -8.75 -11.43 16.33
CA CYS A 567 -9.86 -11.65 15.41
C CYS A 567 -9.37 -11.99 13.99
N ARG A 568 -8.42 -11.20 13.45
CA ARG A 568 -7.83 -11.45 12.12
C ARG A 568 -7.07 -12.78 12.07
N ALA A 569 -6.38 -13.18 13.13
CA ALA A 569 -5.69 -14.47 13.19
C ALA A 569 -6.68 -15.66 13.19
N CYS A 570 -7.81 -15.54 13.88
CA CYS A 570 -8.88 -16.54 13.84
C CYS A 570 -9.51 -16.66 12.45
N GLU A 571 -9.79 -15.54 11.79
CA GLU A 571 -10.30 -15.52 10.41
C GLU A 571 -9.31 -16.14 9.42
N GLU A 572 -8.01 -15.89 9.62
CA GLU A 572 -6.95 -16.46 8.78
C GLU A 572 -6.93 -17.99 8.86
N ILE A 573 -7.12 -18.58 10.05
CA ILE A 573 -7.23 -20.04 10.20
C ILE A 573 -8.42 -20.59 9.38
N ILE A 574 -9.59 -19.94 9.48
CA ILE A 574 -10.79 -20.35 8.72
C ILE A 574 -10.50 -20.31 7.22
N ARG A 575 -9.89 -19.24 6.72
CA ARG A 575 -9.56 -19.10 5.31
C ARG A 575 -8.53 -20.13 4.86
N LEU A 576 -7.46 -20.35 5.63
CA LEU A 576 -6.43 -21.32 5.28
C LEU A 576 -6.98 -22.76 5.26
N ASN A 577 -7.89 -23.11 6.17
CA ASN A 577 -8.59 -24.40 6.13
C ASN A 577 -9.29 -24.65 4.80
N ILE A 578 -9.92 -23.62 4.23
CA ILE A 578 -10.55 -23.69 2.90
C ILE A 578 -9.48 -23.81 1.82
N GLU A 579 -8.47 -22.92 1.83
CA GLU A 579 -7.41 -22.87 0.82
C GLU A 579 -6.61 -24.18 0.70
N ILE A 580 -6.32 -24.82 1.84
CA ILE A 580 -5.66 -26.13 1.93
C ILE A 580 -6.48 -27.20 1.21
N ARG A 581 -7.78 -27.28 1.52
CA ARG A 581 -8.68 -28.28 0.93
C ARG A 581 -8.92 -28.04 -0.56
N ARG A 582 -9.00 -26.78 -0.98
CA ARG A 582 -9.06 -26.38 -2.41
C ARG A 582 -7.82 -26.84 -3.16
N LEU A 583 -6.62 -26.59 -2.64
CA LEU A 583 -5.37 -27.04 -3.28
C LEU A 583 -5.31 -28.57 -3.37
N ARG A 584 -5.66 -29.28 -2.29
CA ARG A 584 -5.69 -30.76 -2.29
C ARG A 584 -6.64 -31.32 -3.35
N THR A 585 -7.84 -30.76 -3.42
CA THR A 585 -8.86 -31.20 -4.40
C THR A 585 -8.41 -30.86 -5.83
N ALA A 586 -7.86 -29.67 -6.07
CA ALA A 586 -7.34 -29.29 -7.37
C ALA A 586 -6.22 -30.23 -7.87
N ILE A 587 -5.32 -30.67 -6.97
CA ILE A 587 -4.26 -31.63 -7.29
C ILE A 587 -4.85 -33.00 -7.64
N HIS A 588 -5.85 -33.46 -6.87
CA HIS A 588 -6.53 -34.73 -7.12
C HIS A 588 -7.21 -34.74 -8.49
N ASP A 589 -8.06 -33.75 -8.75
CA ASP A 589 -8.81 -33.62 -10.00
C ASP A 589 -7.88 -33.45 -11.20
N GLU A 590 -6.85 -32.60 -11.08
CA GLU A 590 -5.85 -32.41 -12.13
C GLU A 590 -5.09 -33.70 -12.45
N THR A 591 -4.83 -34.55 -11.45
CA THR A 591 -4.15 -35.84 -11.64
C THR A 591 -4.99 -36.81 -12.44
N ILE A 592 -6.27 -36.94 -12.12
CA ILE A 592 -7.22 -37.81 -12.82
C ILE A 592 -7.40 -37.32 -14.26
N ASP A 593 -7.72 -36.04 -14.43
CA ASP A 593 -8.00 -35.43 -15.73
C ASP A 593 -6.78 -35.52 -16.66
N THR A 594 -5.59 -35.21 -16.16
CA THR A 594 -4.38 -35.21 -16.99
C THR A 594 -4.00 -36.63 -17.39
N SER A 595 -4.17 -37.61 -16.50
CA SER A 595 -3.88 -39.01 -16.81
C SER A 595 -4.81 -39.55 -17.89
N ALA A 596 -6.12 -39.27 -17.79
CA ALA A 596 -7.10 -39.65 -18.80
C ALA A 596 -6.79 -39.02 -20.17
N VAL A 597 -6.47 -37.72 -20.21
CA VAL A 597 -6.10 -37.03 -21.46
C VAL A 597 -4.80 -37.57 -22.05
N ILE A 598 -3.83 -37.94 -21.21
CA ILE A 598 -2.60 -38.60 -21.67
C ILE A 598 -2.94 -39.92 -22.38
N ASP A 599 -3.80 -40.75 -21.80
CA ASP A 599 -4.18 -42.04 -22.38
C ASP A 599 -4.94 -41.89 -23.70
N GLU A 600 -5.86 -40.93 -23.78
CA GLU A 600 -6.53 -40.56 -25.03
C GLU A 600 -5.53 -40.11 -26.11
N LEU A 601 -4.58 -39.24 -25.74
CA LEU A 601 -3.58 -38.73 -26.66
C LEU A 601 -2.56 -39.79 -27.07
N LEU A 602 -2.28 -40.81 -26.26
CA LEU A 602 -1.37 -41.90 -26.67
C LEU A 602 -1.89 -42.64 -27.89
N VAL A 603 -3.22 -42.71 -28.07
CA VAL A 603 -3.85 -43.30 -29.25
C VAL A 603 -3.97 -42.28 -30.38
N ALA A 604 -4.45 -41.06 -30.08
CA ALA A 604 -4.80 -40.07 -31.10
C ALA A 604 -3.59 -39.27 -31.63
N ASN A 605 -2.62 -38.95 -30.77
CA ASN A 605 -1.45 -38.13 -31.10
C ASN A 605 -0.27 -38.42 -30.14
N PRO A 606 0.53 -39.48 -30.41
CA PRO A 606 1.60 -39.92 -29.51
C PRO A 606 2.66 -38.85 -29.20
N LEU A 607 2.94 -37.94 -30.14
CA LEU A 607 3.92 -36.87 -29.94
C LEU A 607 3.40 -35.81 -28.96
N LEU A 608 2.11 -35.45 -29.06
CA LEU A 608 1.49 -34.53 -28.11
C LEU A 608 1.34 -35.17 -26.73
N ALA A 609 1.06 -36.47 -26.67
CA ALA A 609 1.04 -37.24 -25.42
C ALA A 609 2.42 -37.26 -24.73
N ALA A 610 3.50 -37.45 -25.49
CA ALA A 610 4.86 -37.43 -24.96
C ALA A 610 5.22 -36.06 -24.36
N GLU A 611 4.82 -34.97 -25.02
CA GLU A 611 5.01 -33.62 -24.50
C GLU A 611 4.15 -33.36 -23.24
N LEU A 612 2.88 -33.77 -23.25
CA LEU A 612 2.02 -33.66 -22.06
C LEU A 612 2.60 -34.44 -20.88
N LYS A 613 3.06 -35.67 -21.11
CA LYS A 613 3.75 -36.49 -20.09
C LYS A 613 5.00 -35.78 -19.55
N ARG A 614 5.77 -35.10 -20.41
CA ARG A 614 6.96 -34.33 -20.00
C ARG A 614 6.59 -33.19 -19.06
N GLN A 615 5.60 -32.36 -19.43
CA GLN A 615 5.15 -31.24 -18.59
C GLN A 615 4.49 -31.75 -17.29
N TRP A 616 3.70 -32.82 -17.39
CA TRP A 616 3.03 -33.43 -16.25
C TRP A 616 4.00 -33.99 -15.22
N ARG A 617 5.14 -34.57 -15.62
CA ARG A 617 6.15 -35.06 -14.66
C ARG A 617 6.65 -33.97 -13.71
N SER A 618 6.96 -32.78 -14.23
CA SER A 618 7.38 -31.64 -13.41
C SER A 618 6.25 -31.18 -12.50
N ARG A 619 5.02 -31.07 -13.03
CA ARG A 619 3.83 -30.69 -12.25
C ARG A 619 3.52 -31.70 -11.13
N ALA A 620 3.56 -33.00 -11.43
CA ALA A 620 3.30 -34.07 -10.48
C ALA A 620 4.35 -34.14 -9.36
N ALA A 621 5.63 -33.86 -9.66
CA ALA A 621 6.68 -33.77 -8.64
C ALA A 621 6.40 -32.61 -7.66
N ILE A 622 6.00 -31.45 -8.17
CA ILE A 622 5.58 -30.32 -7.33
C ILE A 622 4.33 -30.69 -6.51
N ASN A 623 3.34 -31.35 -7.13
CA ASN A 623 2.13 -31.81 -6.46
C ASN A 623 2.42 -32.80 -5.33
N ALA A 624 3.43 -33.66 -5.47
CA ALA A 624 3.86 -34.56 -4.39
C ALA A 624 4.38 -33.79 -3.18
N VAL A 625 5.18 -32.73 -3.39
CA VAL A 625 5.63 -31.82 -2.33
C VAL A 625 4.46 -31.09 -1.69
N HIS A 626 3.47 -30.67 -2.48
CA HIS A 626 2.23 -30.08 -1.96
C HIS A 626 1.50 -31.06 -1.07
N THR A 627 1.16 -32.25 -1.55
CA THR A 627 0.44 -33.27 -0.77
C THR A 627 1.16 -33.60 0.53
N TYR A 628 2.49 -33.83 0.49
CA TYR A 628 3.29 -34.07 1.69
C TYR A 628 3.13 -32.95 2.72
N ARG A 629 3.24 -31.69 2.28
CA ARG A 629 3.16 -30.54 3.19
C ARG A 629 1.73 -30.31 3.69
N LEU A 630 0.70 -30.53 2.88
CA LEU A 630 -0.69 -30.47 3.30
C LEU A 630 -0.98 -31.53 4.36
N ASP A 631 -0.43 -32.74 4.24
CA ASP A 631 -0.54 -33.79 5.25
C ASP A 631 0.13 -33.38 6.57
N GLN A 632 1.24 -32.63 6.51
CA GLN A 632 1.86 -32.06 7.71
C GLN A 632 0.94 -31.02 8.36
N ILE A 633 0.31 -30.12 7.59
CA ILE A 633 -0.62 -29.11 8.15
C ILE A 633 -1.77 -29.79 8.89
N GLU A 634 -2.38 -30.81 8.29
CA GLU A 634 -3.50 -31.55 8.88
C GLU A 634 -3.14 -32.28 10.19
N ARG A 635 -1.85 -32.56 10.43
CA ARG A 635 -1.34 -33.17 11.66
C ARG A 635 -0.95 -32.15 12.74
N LEU A 636 -0.97 -30.85 12.44
CA LEU A 636 -0.63 -29.82 13.43
C LEU A 636 -1.63 -29.83 14.59
N PHE A 637 -1.11 -29.69 15.80
CA PHE A 637 -1.96 -29.41 16.96
C PHE A 637 -2.64 -28.05 16.76
N GLY A 638 -3.98 -28.03 16.73
CA GLY A 638 -4.77 -26.84 16.41
C GLY A 638 -5.28 -26.78 14.96
N PHE A 639 -4.98 -27.77 14.12
CA PHE A 639 -5.68 -27.89 12.84
C PHE A 639 -7.19 -28.07 13.07
N SER A 640 -8.01 -27.26 12.37
CA SER A 640 -9.46 -27.21 12.56
C SER A 640 -10.25 -27.34 11.25
N GLY A 641 -9.55 -27.57 10.14
CA GLY A 641 -10.16 -27.75 8.83
C GLY A 641 -10.69 -29.16 8.60
N ILE A 642 -11.37 -29.35 7.47
CA ILE A 642 -11.82 -30.67 7.01
C ILE A 642 -10.68 -31.32 6.22
N SER A 643 -10.23 -32.49 6.66
CA SER A 643 -9.22 -33.29 5.97
C SER A 643 -9.76 -33.93 4.69
N GLY A 644 -8.85 -34.22 3.75
CA GLY A 644 -9.16 -34.92 2.51
C GLY A 644 -9.67 -34.01 1.39
N ILE A 645 -10.25 -34.60 0.35
CA ILE A 645 -10.74 -33.89 -0.83
C ILE A 645 -12.19 -33.42 -0.66
N GLY A 646 -12.57 -32.36 -1.38
CA GLY A 646 -13.97 -31.97 -1.55
C GLY A 646 -14.46 -32.20 -2.98
N THR A 647 -15.58 -31.57 -3.33
CA THR A 647 -16.11 -31.58 -4.70
C THR A 647 -16.07 -30.16 -5.24
N ARG A 648 -15.46 -29.97 -6.41
CA ARG A 648 -15.38 -28.65 -7.05
C ARG A 648 -16.79 -28.12 -7.35
N LEU A 649 -17.05 -26.90 -6.88
CA LEU A 649 -18.29 -26.19 -7.16
C LEU A 649 -18.47 -26.07 -8.67
N ALA A 650 -19.59 -26.61 -9.16
CA ALA A 650 -19.98 -26.50 -10.55
C ALA A 650 -20.19 -25.02 -10.89
N ASN A 651 -19.22 -24.42 -11.59
CA ASN A 651 -19.35 -23.04 -12.02
C ASN A 651 -20.49 -22.98 -13.07
N PRO A 652 -21.53 -22.15 -12.90
CA PRO A 652 -22.61 -22.02 -13.90
C PRO A 652 -22.11 -21.52 -15.26
N ALA A 653 -20.91 -20.92 -15.34
CA ALA A 653 -20.22 -20.65 -16.61
C ALA A 653 -19.75 -21.92 -17.36
N PHE A 654 -19.83 -23.09 -16.71
CA PHE A 654 -19.35 -24.40 -17.18
C PHE A 654 -20.40 -25.52 -17.04
N SER A 655 -21.70 -25.21 -16.95
CA SER A 655 -22.72 -26.26 -16.87
C SER A 655 -22.80 -27.08 -18.17
N ARG A 656 -22.35 -28.34 -18.12
CA ARG A 656 -22.68 -29.38 -19.11
C ARG A 656 -24.10 -29.91 -18.88
N PRO A 657 -24.83 -30.32 -19.93
CA PRO A 657 -26.03 -31.13 -19.77
C PRO A 657 -25.61 -32.54 -19.32
N VAL A 658 -26.10 -32.97 -18.16
CA VAL A 658 -25.88 -34.33 -17.64
C VAL A 658 -26.80 -35.28 -18.40
N ASN A 659 -26.22 -36.21 -19.17
CA ASN A 659 -26.91 -37.43 -19.57
C ASN A 659 -26.79 -38.43 -18.42
N THR A 660 -27.87 -38.60 -17.68
CA THR A 660 -28.02 -39.70 -16.72
C THR A 660 -28.15 -41.02 -17.47
N ASN A 661 -27.19 -41.92 -17.31
CA ASN A 661 -27.41 -43.36 -17.44
C ASN A 661 -26.34 -44.14 -16.65
N GLY A 662 -26.74 -44.63 -15.47
CA GLY A 662 -26.61 -46.03 -15.05
C GLY A 662 -25.27 -46.66 -14.67
N ALA A 663 -25.19 -47.07 -13.38
CA ALA A 663 -24.48 -48.23 -12.81
C ALA A 663 -22.93 -48.16 -12.69
N SER A 664 -22.26 -48.75 -11.69
CA SER A 664 -22.60 -49.36 -10.39
C SER A 664 -21.32 -49.42 -9.53
N SER A 665 -21.49 -49.59 -8.22
CA SER A 665 -20.46 -49.77 -7.20
C SER A 665 -19.35 -50.79 -7.53
N ALA A 666 -18.09 -50.43 -7.27
CA ALA A 666 -17.00 -51.37 -7.05
C ALA A 666 -16.06 -50.84 -5.96
N GLN A 667 -15.66 -51.75 -5.07
CA GLN A 667 -14.92 -51.55 -3.83
C GLN A 667 -13.46 -51.17 -4.09
N ALA A 668 -12.89 -50.34 -3.22
CA ALA A 668 -11.49 -49.95 -3.23
C ALA A 668 -10.60 -51.02 -2.60
N GLU A 669 -9.63 -51.52 -3.36
CA GLU A 669 -8.48 -52.27 -2.85
C GLU A 669 -7.27 -51.33 -2.75
N ASN A 670 -6.64 -51.31 -1.58
CA ASN A 670 -5.32 -50.69 -1.33
C ASN A 670 -4.23 -51.46 -2.08
N PRO A 671 -3.21 -50.76 -2.61
CA PRO A 671 -1.88 -51.34 -2.68
C PRO A 671 -0.90 -50.65 -1.73
N ASP A 672 -0.24 -51.56 -1.04
CA ASP A 672 0.86 -51.54 -0.12
C ASP A 672 2.01 -50.54 -0.37
N SER A 673 2.65 -50.30 0.76
CA SER A 673 3.85 -49.55 1.04
C SER A 673 5.10 -50.04 0.30
N SER A 674 5.89 -49.09 -0.19
CA SER A 674 7.34 -49.25 -0.28
C SER A 674 8.01 -47.90 -0.05
N ALA A 675 8.44 -47.70 1.20
CA ALA A 675 9.32 -46.62 1.58
C ALA A 675 10.74 -46.92 1.07
N SER A 676 11.36 -45.97 0.38
CA SER A 676 12.81 -45.92 0.22
C SER A 676 13.32 -44.50 0.45
N GLU A 677 14.03 -44.36 1.56
CA GLU A 677 15.16 -43.46 1.85
C GLU A 677 15.33 -42.21 0.95
N PHE A 678 14.88 -41.07 1.48
CA PHE A 678 15.48 -39.76 1.22
C PHE A 678 15.91 -39.18 2.57
N HIS A 679 17.15 -39.43 2.95
CA HIS A 679 17.87 -38.61 3.93
C HIS A 679 18.61 -37.49 3.18
N ASP A 680 18.76 -36.35 3.86
CA ASP A 680 19.46 -35.12 3.46
C ASP A 680 18.68 -34.12 2.60
N ILE A 681 17.62 -33.53 3.18
CA ILE A 681 17.16 -32.16 2.89
C ILE A 681 16.87 -31.44 4.23
N GLU A 682 17.82 -31.45 5.15
CA GLU A 682 17.75 -30.65 6.39
C GLU A 682 18.93 -29.66 6.52
N ALA A 683 19.88 -29.66 5.59
CA ALA A 683 21.11 -28.87 5.68
C ALA A 683 21.10 -27.54 4.89
N LEU A 684 20.11 -27.29 4.02
CA LEU A 684 20.03 -26.06 3.22
C LEU A 684 19.09 -24.99 3.82
N ASP A 685 18.26 -25.37 4.79
CA ASP A 685 17.21 -24.51 5.36
C ASP A 685 17.67 -23.68 6.58
N ARG A 686 18.91 -23.87 7.06
CA ARG A 686 19.43 -23.09 8.19
C ARG A 686 20.21 -21.83 7.76
N GLU A 687 20.75 -21.78 6.54
CA GLU A 687 21.59 -20.65 6.10
C GLU A 687 20.82 -19.47 5.46
N GLU A 688 19.62 -19.64 4.91
CA GLU A 688 18.92 -18.50 4.27
C GLU A 688 18.03 -17.68 5.22
N HIS A 689 17.57 -18.25 6.34
CA HIS A 689 16.72 -17.54 7.31
C HIS A 689 17.50 -16.95 8.49
N GLU A 690 18.59 -17.57 8.96
CA GLU A 690 19.46 -16.96 10.00
C GLU A 690 20.22 -15.75 9.44
N VAL A 691 20.71 -15.81 8.20
CA VAL A 691 21.49 -14.72 7.59
C VAL A 691 20.66 -13.46 7.32
N VAL A 692 19.35 -13.56 7.09
CA VAL A 692 18.49 -12.37 6.85
C VAL A 692 17.99 -11.77 8.16
N THR A 693 17.80 -12.57 9.22
CA THR A 693 17.34 -12.05 10.52
C THR A 693 18.49 -11.55 11.40
N GLU A 694 19.69 -12.15 11.34
CA GLU A 694 20.87 -11.63 12.05
C GLU A 694 21.40 -10.34 11.41
N ASP A 695 21.50 -10.24 10.08
CA ASP A 695 21.94 -8.98 9.43
C ASP A 695 20.97 -7.83 9.69
N MET A 696 19.66 -8.10 9.82
CA MET A 696 18.66 -7.07 10.07
C MET A 696 18.59 -6.67 11.55
N ALA A 697 18.84 -7.61 12.48
CA ALA A 697 18.97 -7.33 13.90
C ALA A 697 20.28 -6.57 14.20
N ASP A 698 21.41 -6.98 13.63
CA ASP A 698 22.70 -6.30 13.79
C ASP A 698 22.70 -4.93 13.09
N PHE A 699 22.01 -4.78 11.95
CA PHE A 699 21.80 -3.47 11.31
C PHE A 699 20.88 -2.54 12.13
N LEU A 700 19.85 -3.07 12.80
CA LEU A 700 19.00 -2.29 13.70
C LEU A 700 19.71 -1.92 15.02
N TYR A 701 20.59 -2.78 15.53
CA TYR A 701 21.44 -2.48 16.68
C TYR A 701 22.50 -1.42 16.35
N SER A 702 23.09 -1.45 15.15
CA SER A 702 24.05 -0.45 14.66
C SER A 702 23.48 0.96 14.47
N ILE A 703 22.15 1.14 14.45
CA ILE A 703 21.47 2.43 14.29
C ILE A 703 21.04 3.03 15.64
N ASN A 704 21.08 2.23 16.71
CA ASN A 704 20.66 2.64 18.05
C ASN A 704 21.81 3.11 18.97
N ASP A 705 23.06 3.09 18.48
CA ASP A 705 24.21 3.78 19.11
C ASP A 705 24.49 5.15 18.47
#